data_AF-A0AAD7DJS1-F1
#
_entry.id   AF-A0AAD7DJS1-F1
#
_cell.length_a   1.000
_cell.length_b   1.000
_cell.length_c   1.000
_cell.angle_alpha   90.00
_cell.angle_beta   90.00
_cell.angle_gamma   90.00
#
_symmetry.space_group_name_H-M   'P 1'
#
loop_
_entity.id
_entity.type
_entity.pdbx_description
1 polymer ?
#
loop_
_entity_poly.entity_id
_entity_poly.type
_entity_poly.pdbx_seq_one_letter_code
_entity_poly.pdbx_strand_id
1 'polypeptide(L)'
;MATEVVQTIEGPPGPALDALWQKDVHKPGKATCPKCGALRGYGTSGVMNLVGTHLNTAGCKQAAEKKDKQRKNGSVKTFFTKKTAPLAKFVKSAVRAPSPIQGTVISTPRVASAAAFGPHSSIPAATRPAVSRTIQLLDQLCRQVELLPDTVPVANQDNPLSEFAAQPTEYVSQTTPPSELWEALAPVFHRVFGYSMGLEERKRMVQRGRAGLDGVVQFLDYFIRERGLEGVMVEVKIEQLIEAIQSVLQENRIPAALANDSPIASRPVTAAVIDVDAMDVDTELLTNGPASTTSRRSKKSPPCVGYIFPFKANQTASSDYPFRMHDTLSLPWDYSGNNDGVLTLRSINCAKICQGGRSNCSECAGLPRHPILQGILQRAAEGIPESAQYAFNPISGLIEHLHRKNGQIRQLRLRGLNAVKRIAAQARSLTDHKRFVRAIGSGKVENVDRLVRVQLGRKQGIRGLLSTYDEAAKGVYNTRSYVEEDHLRGILLWGMAGNRVADFAHRALGLPSRTTLRQRATVPPIVPSPGRPQAAEVAKNVGACFEGITEVLATKKPKHAVLMFDEIATERRIRWDPRTNNFLGVCREHANQASLQFNSERDLEELFRAKEEGKVHFAGEATVAALGILSDSTRLYAARPVLISGDCKKETGLEHLRSVLNPTLDGVNSKKDLTGLQIVSVASDGESRRGKAFITLTFDHILSRDSPIYPLLEDPKFMDLWVGEDDLTGDKDPKHVFKRGRNRLVRPVGMKVFGTHITPAVLRVHLQSAGLSAQHISAVLNPNDKQDVKLAFDLLKDLWSLPPAPPDARPGFASAREAVRIAESLFYHLLFPYVCVDLTLSEQLEHLSAAAHLLLILYRDGQKDAIPTLLYTDIMLMIKNAYFCVAKAKIDDPDGKFWLILLGTDRLEELFGILRTMIGNDRNLDVLQLVERITGSTDKGVPAFKKNI
;
A
#
# COMPACT_ATOMS: atom_id res chain seq x y z
N MET A 1 53.50 30.75 7.32
CA MET A 1 54.47 31.86 7.12
C MET A 1 53.64 33.11 6.90
N ALA A 2 53.48 34.08 7.80
CA ALA A 2 54.25 34.45 8.97
C ALA A 2 53.38 34.45 10.24
N THR A 3 53.93 33.82 11.28
CA THR A 3 53.58 33.98 12.69
C THR A 3 54.90 34.39 13.34
N GLU A 4 55.11 35.68 13.54
CA GLU A 4 56.16 36.25 14.38
C GLU A 4 55.97 37.78 14.36
N VAL A 5 55.31 38.32 15.38
CA VAL A 5 55.65 39.55 16.12
C VAL A 5 54.66 39.63 17.28
N VAL A 6 55.08 39.17 18.45
CA VAL A 6 54.55 39.58 19.77
C VAL A 6 55.74 40.16 20.52
N GLN A 7 55.50 41.20 21.34
CA GLN A 7 56.47 42.02 22.10
C GLN A 7 57.02 43.15 21.22
N THR A 8 56.81 44.44 21.47
CA THR A 8 56.77 45.27 22.68
C THR A 8 56.23 46.64 22.24
N ILE A 9 55.19 47.19 22.87
CA ILE A 9 54.96 48.65 22.89
C ILE A 9 54.33 49.02 24.26
N GLU A 10 55.18 49.19 25.26
CA GLU A 10 54.92 50.16 26.33
C GLU A 10 55.34 51.53 25.77
N GLY A 11 54.37 52.38 25.46
CA GLY A 11 54.55 53.73 24.90
C GLY A 11 53.22 54.49 24.93
N PRO A 12 53.23 55.83 24.99
CA PRO A 12 52.06 56.64 25.37
C PRO A 12 50.90 56.49 24.37
N PRO A 13 49.64 56.73 24.78
CA PRO A 13 48.47 56.41 23.98
C PRO A 13 48.34 57.39 22.81
N GLY A 14 48.78 56.97 21.63
CA GLY A 14 48.67 57.72 20.38
C GLY A 14 47.57 57.18 19.44
N PRO A 15 47.23 57.91 18.36
CA PRO A 15 45.95 57.86 17.63
C PRO A 15 45.60 56.56 16.88
N ALA A 16 46.39 55.49 17.01
CA ALA A 16 46.21 54.23 16.28
C ALA A 16 45.01 53.38 16.76
N LEU A 17 44.58 53.52 18.02
CA LEU A 17 43.46 52.73 18.57
C LEU A 17 42.08 53.19 18.12
N ASP A 18 41.92 54.47 17.74
CA ASP A 18 40.63 55.02 17.29
C ASP A 18 40.23 54.46 15.91
N ALA A 19 41.22 54.13 15.06
CA ALA A 19 41.00 53.59 13.72
C ALA A 19 40.43 52.16 13.72
N LEU A 20 40.56 51.41 14.82
CA LEU A 20 40.11 50.02 14.93
C LEU A 20 38.63 49.88 15.27
N TRP A 21 37.99 50.96 15.72
CA TRP A 21 36.58 50.95 16.12
C TRP A 21 35.72 51.56 15.01
N GLN A 22 34.90 50.71 14.38
CA GLN A 22 33.98 51.19 13.34
C GLN A 22 32.83 51.96 13.99
N LYS A 23 32.80 53.28 13.76
CA LYS A 23 31.66 54.15 14.10
C LYS A 23 30.47 53.75 13.24
N ASP A 24 29.29 53.65 13.86
CA ASP A 24 28.07 53.28 13.16
C ASP A 24 27.52 54.50 12.40
N VAL A 25 27.47 54.40 11.07
CA VAL A 25 27.03 55.49 10.18
C VAL A 25 25.55 55.83 10.37
N HIS A 26 24.75 54.89 10.89
CA HIS A 26 23.32 55.07 11.12
C HIS A 26 22.97 55.47 12.56
N LYS A 27 23.92 55.41 13.50
CA LYS A 27 23.71 55.74 14.92
C LYS A 27 24.88 56.57 15.49
N PRO A 28 24.85 57.91 15.38
CA PRO A 28 25.91 58.77 15.88
C PRO A 28 26.12 58.59 17.40
N GLY A 29 27.38 58.55 17.84
CA GLY A 29 27.74 58.29 19.24
C GLY A 29 27.94 56.82 19.62
N LYS A 30 27.81 55.86 18.68
CA LYS A 30 28.08 54.43 18.91
C LYS A 30 29.18 53.88 17.99
N ALA A 31 29.96 52.94 18.50
CA ALA A 31 31.00 52.24 17.76
C ALA A 31 31.00 50.74 18.07
N THR A 32 31.38 49.94 17.08
CA THR A 32 31.44 48.47 17.19
C THR A 32 32.80 48.03 17.71
N CYS A 33 32.80 47.20 18.75
CA CYS A 33 34.03 46.67 19.33
C CYS A 33 34.73 45.70 18.36
N PRO A 34 36.01 45.92 18.01
CA PRO A 34 36.73 45.06 17.06
C PRO A 34 36.94 43.63 17.57
N LYS A 35 36.97 43.42 18.90
CA LYS A 35 37.23 42.11 19.51
C LYS A 35 35.97 41.25 19.64
N CYS A 36 34.91 41.79 20.24
CA CYS A 36 33.68 41.03 20.51
C CYS A 36 32.53 41.32 19.55
N GLY A 37 32.62 42.38 18.73
CA GLY A 37 31.57 42.80 17.79
C GLY A 37 30.35 43.49 18.43
N ALA A 38 30.40 43.83 19.72
CA ALA A 38 29.29 44.51 20.39
C ALA A 38 29.26 46.02 20.05
N LEU A 39 28.06 46.55 19.78
CA LEU A 39 27.84 47.98 19.56
C LEU A 39 27.74 48.72 20.91
N ARG A 40 28.62 49.70 21.16
CA ARG A 40 28.69 50.45 22.43
C ARG A 40 28.70 51.96 22.20
N GLY A 41 28.04 52.69 23.10
CA GLY A 41 28.02 54.15 23.06
C GLY A 41 29.27 54.72 23.75
N TYR A 42 29.97 55.64 23.10
CA TYR A 42 31.25 56.18 23.59
C TYR A 42 31.12 57.52 24.35
N GLY A 43 29.92 58.11 24.40
CA GLY A 43 29.65 59.37 25.11
C GLY A 43 30.34 60.58 24.47
N THR A 44 30.38 61.71 25.18
CA THR A 44 30.95 62.99 24.70
C THR A 44 32.48 62.96 24.56
N SER A 45 33.16 62.01 25.23
CA SER A 45 34.62 61.88 25.24
C SER A 45 35.19 61.09 24.05
N GLY A 46 34.37 60.72 23.06
CA GLY A 46 34.83 60.01 21.87
C GLY A 46 35.18 58.53 22.11
N VAL A 47 35.54 57.84 21.02
CA VAL A 47 35.70 56.38 20.96
C VAL A 47 36.79 55.84 21.90
N MET A 48 37.80 56.66 22.22
CA MET A 48 38.83 56.36 23.21
C MET A 48 38.27 55.97 24.59
N ASN A 49 37.10 56.48 24.99
CA ASN A 49 36.44 56.07 26.24
C ASN A 49 36.13 54.55 26.27
N LEU A 50 35.84 53.94 25.11
CA LEU A 50 35.53 52.51 25.01
C LEU A 50 36.77 51.62 25.15
N VAL A 51 37.97 52.17 24.94
CA VAL A 51 39.22 51.44 25.16
C VAL A 51 39.40 51.13 26.65
N GLY A 52 39.10 52.09 27.53
CA GLY A 52 39.18 51.90 28.99
C GLY A 52 37.95 51.22 29.60
N THR A 53 36.75 51.49 29.08
CA THR A 53 35.48 51.04 29.71
C THR A 53 34.93 49.73 29.16
N HIS A 54 35.36 49.29 27.97
CA HIS A 54 34.83 48.07 27.33
C HIS A 54 35.92 47.10 26.85
N LEU A 55 36.96 47.57 26.16
CA LEU A 55 37.96 46.68 25.56
C LEU A 55 38.66 45.83 26.64
N ASN A 56 38.81 44.53 26.38
CA ASN A 56 39.45 43.57 27.30
C ASN A 56 38.80 43.36 28.69
N THR A 57 37.64 43.98 28.96
CA THR A 57 36.82 43.66 30.15
C THR A 57 36.34 42.21 30.13
N ALA A 58 35.98 41.65 31.30
CA ALA A 58 35.48 40.28 31.40
C ALA A 58 34.27 40.03 30.49
N GLY A 59 33.34 41.01 30.40
CA GLY A 59 32.19 40.95 29.50
C GLY A 59 32.58 40.97 28.02
N CYS A 60 33.62 41.73 27.63
CA CYS A 60 34.14 41.74 26.26
C CYS A 60 34.79 40.39 25.90
N LYS A 61 35.58 39.81 26.79
CA LYS A 61 36.24 38.50 26.58
C LYS A 61 35.22 37.36 26.45
N GLN A 62 34.23 37.30 27.33
CA GLN A 62 33.16 36.28 27.25
C GLN A 62 32.32 36.41 25.97
N ALA A 63 32.01 37.64 25.55
CA ALA A 63 31.28 37.87 24.29
C ALA A 63 32.11 37.46 23.06
N ALA A 64 33.42 37.73 23.08
CA ALA A 64 34.33 37.29 22.01
C ALA A 64 34.43 35.75 21.94
N GLU A 65 34.57 35.06 23.08
CA GLU A 65 34.57 33.59 23.14
C GLU A 65 33.25 32.97 22.65
N LYS A 66 32.11 33.61 22.97
CA LYS A 66 30.79 33.17 22.48
C LYS A 66 30.67 33.30 20.96
N LYS A 67 31.18 34.40 20.39
CA LYS A 67 31.25 34.63 18.94
C LYS A 67 32.15 33.60 18.24
N ASP A 68 33.28 33.26 18.87
CA ASP A 68 34.23 32.29 18.32
C ASP A 68 33.70 30.84 18.38
N LYS A 69 32.96 30.49 19.44
CA LYS A 69 32.21 29.22 19.53
C LYS A 69 31.09 29.13 18.47
N GLN A 70 30.39 30.23 18.18
CA GLN A 70 29.40 30.26 17.10
C GLN A 70 30.02 30.06 15.71
N ARG A 71 31.19 30.65 15.44
CA ARG A 71 31.94 30.40 14.19
C ARG A 71 32.35 28.93 14.03
N LYS A 72 32.81 28.28 15.10
CA LYS A 72 33.19 26.86 15.07
C LYS A 72 32.00 25.90 14.86
N ASN A 73 30.80 26.27 15.32
CA ASN A 73 29.57 25.51 15.06
C ASN A 73 29.03 25.66 13.63
N GLY A 74 29.55 26.61 12.84
CA GLY A 74 29.24 26.78 11.42
C GLY A 74 30.21 26.08 10.45
N SER A 75 31.08 25.19 10.94
CA SER A 75 32.13 24.55 10.13
C SER A 75 31.60 23.69 8.97
N VAL A 76 32.28 23.76 7.83
CA VAL A 76 32.15 22.97 6.59
C VAL A 76 31.94 21.46 6.82
N LYS A 77 32.49 20.91 7.92
CA LYS A 77 32.28 19.49 8.28
C LYS A 77 30.82 19.11 8.48
N THR A 78 29.95 20.04 8.86
CA THR A 78 28.50 19.80 9.02
C THR A 78 27.76 19.69 7.68
N PHE A 79 28.35 20.18 6.59
CA PHE A 79 27.76 20.17 5.25
C PHE A 79 27.90 18.79 4.57
N PHE A 80 29.03 18.10 4.82
CA PHE A 80 29.33 16.78 4.24
C PHE A 80 29.05 15.59 5.17
N THR A 81 28.75 15.83 6.46
CA THR A 81 28.43 14.74 7.39
C THR A 81 26.94 14.45 7.45
N LYS A 82 26.53 13.24 7.05
CA LYS A 82 25.35 12.59 7.62
C LYS A 82 25.59 12.48 9.14
N LYS A 83 25.15 13.46 9.91
CA LYS A 83 25.03 13.26 11.36
C LYS A 83 23.94 12.21 11.59
N THR A 84 24.36 10.99 11.87
CA THR A 84 23.70 10.21 12.91
C THR A 84 23.59 11.12 14.12
N ALA A 85 22.37 11.40 14.56
CA ALA A 85 22.15 12.13 15.79
C ALA A 85 22.97 11.46 16.91
N PRO A 86 23.60 12.23 17.84
CA PRO A 86 24.17 11.62 19.02
C PRO A 86 23.05 10.81 19.69
N LEU A 87 23.35 9.55 20.07
CA LEU A 87 22.47 8.80 20.95
C LEU A 87 22.13 9.73 22.12
N ALA A 88 20.85 10.11 22.22
CA ALA A 88 20.33 10.61 23.47
C ALA A 88 20.75 9.60 24.54
N LYS A 89 21.35 10.09 25.63
CA LYS A 89 21.68 9.27 26.79
C LYS A 89 20.51 8.33 27.05
N PHE A 90 20.80 7.02 27.10
CA PHE A 90 19.85 5.99 27.47
C PHE A 90 19.15 6.42 28.77
N VAL A 91 17.91 6.87 28.66
CA VAL A 91 16.95 6.71 29.73
C VAL A 91 16.66 5.21 29.74
N LYS A 92 17.03 4.53 30.84
CA LYS A 92 16.74 3.10 31.01
C LYS A 92 15.24 2.90 30.75
N SER A 93 14.93 2.04 29.79
CA SER A 93 13.56 1.59 29.54
C SER A 93 13.03 0.96 30.82
N ALA A 94 11.94 1.52 31.36
CA ALA A 94 11.15 0.89 32.42
C ALA A 94 10.11 -0.11 31.86
N VAL A 95 10.19 -0.47 30.58
CA VAL A 95 9.30 -1.45 29.95
C VAL A 95 10.11 -2.70 29.59
N ARG A 96 9.87 -3.78 30.35
CA ARG A 96 10.24 -5.14 29.93
C ARG A 96 9.40 -5.52 28.71
N ALA A 97 10.04 -6.10 27.70
CA ALA A 97 9.34 -6.69 26.56
C ALA A 97 8.34 -7.77 27.05
N PRO A 98 7.12 -7.82 26.49
CA PRO A 98 6.19 -8.90 26.81
C PRO A 98 6.72 -10.25 26.31
N SER A 99 6.46 -11.29 27.09
CA SER A 99 6.77 -12.68 26.72
C SER A 99 5.92 -13.12 25.52
N PRO A 100 6.45 -13.99 24.63
CA PRO A 100 5.71 -14.49 23.47
C PRO A 100 4.49 -15.29 23.92
N ILE A 101 3.30 -14.89 23.45
CA ILE A 101 2.05 -15.62 23.65
C ILE A 101 2.11 -16.90 22.81
N GLN A 102 2.13 -18.05 23.49
CA GLN A 102 1.95 -19.36 22.88
C GLN A 102 0.51 -19.47 22.38
N GLY A 103 0.34 -19.71 21.08
CA GLY A 103 -0.98 -19.94 20.47
C GLY A 103 -1.61 -21.24 20.97
N THR A 104 -2.76 -21.13 21.61
CA THR A 104 -3.61 -22.24 22.03
C THR A 104 -4.23 -22.91 20.81
N VAL A 105 -4.11 -24.24 20.76
CA VAL A 105 -4.67 -25.13 19.74
C VAL A 105 -6.20 -25.03 19.73
N ILE A 106 -6.80 -24.62 18.61
CA ILE A 106 -8.23 -24.79 18.35
C ILE A 106 -8.43 -26.11 17.64
N SER A 107 -9.13 -27.03 18.31
CA SER A 107 -9.55 -28.33 17.79
C SER A 107 -10.56 -28.17 16.66
N THR A 108 -10.35 -28.93 15.59
CA THR A 108 -11.24 -29.08 14.44
C THR A 108 -12.51 -29.87 14.79
N PRO A 109 -13.71 -29.46 14.34
CA PRO A 109 -14.86 -30.36 14.26
C PRO A 109 -14.74 -31.25 13.02
N ARG A 110 -15.08 -32.53 13.22
CA ARG A 110 -15.11 -33.61 12.23
C ARG A 110 -16.02 -33.32 11.03
N VAL A 111 -15.50 -33.64 9.86
CA VAL A 111 -16.24 -33.82 8.60
C VAL A 111 -17.05 -35.11 8.67
N ALA A 112 -18.36 -35.05 8.42
CA ALA A 112 -19.18 -36.17 7.99
C ALA A 112 -19.48 -36.04 6.48
N SER A 113 -19.55 -37.19 5.83
CA SER A 113 -19.37 -37.38 4.39
C SER A 113 -20.69 -37.48 3.61
N ALA A 114 -20.58 -37.14 2.32
CA ALA A 114 -21.26 -37.73 1.16
C ALA A 114 -22.65 -37.23 0.67
N ALA A 115 -22.63 -36.81 -0.61
CA ALA A 115 -23.47 -37.26 -1.74
C ALA A 115 -24.43 -36.24 -2.41
N ALA A 116 -24.05 -35.89 -3.66
CA ALA A 116 -24.82 -36.08 -4.91
C ALA A 116 -25.91 -35.08 -5.39
N PHE A 117 -25.66 -34.55 -6.60
CA PHE A 117 -26.52 -34.13 -7.73
C PHE A 117 -27.60 -33.02 -7.58
N GLY A 118 -27.53 -32.05 -8.52
CA GLY A 118 -28.71 -31.34 -9.07
C GLY A 118 -28.59 -29.80 -9.13
N PRO A 119 -28.73 -29.15 -10.31
CA PRO A 119 -28.63 -27.69 -10.45
C PRO A 119 -30.02 -27.05 -10.41
N HIS A 120 -30.30 -26.13 -9.47
CA HIS A 120 -31.40 -25.17 -9.64
C HIS A 120 -31.14 -23.85 -8.90
N SER A 121 -31.44 -22.78 -9.63
CA SER A 121 -31.55 -21.38 -9.22
C SER A 121 -32.47 -21.19 -8.00
N SER A 122 -32.04 -20.40 -7.01
CA SER A 122 -32.95 -19.65 -6.12
C SER A 122 -32.22 -18.59 -5.28
N ILE A 123 -32.70 -17.36 -5.44
CA ILE A 123 -32.88 -16.24 -4.49
C ILE A 123 -32.17 -16.35 -3.11
N PRO A 124 -31.38 -15.34 -2.68
CA PRO A 124 -30.75 -15.36 -1.36
C PRO A 124 -31.78 -15.19 -0.24
N ALA A 125 -31.83 -16.18 0.67
CA ALA A 125 -32.54 -16.12 1.93
C ALA A 125 -31.80 -15.20 2.93
N ALA A 126 -32.60 -14.46 3.70
CA ALA A 126 -32.16 -13.49 4.71
C ALA A 126 -31.22 -14.11 5.77
N THR A 127 -30.05 -13.49 5.95
CA THR A 127 -29.09 -13.78 7.01
C THR A 127 -29.57 -13.22 8.34
N ARG A 128 -29.54 -14.03 9.40
CA ARG A 128 -29.72 -13.58 10.80
C ARG A 128 -28.70 -12.47 11.15
N PRO A 129 -29.08 -11.44 11.93
CA PRO A 129 -28.16 -10.34 12.26
C PRO A 129 -27.03 -10.82 13.17
N ALA A 130 -25.79 -10.48 12.81
CA ALA A 130 -24.62 -10.68 13.65
C ALA A 130 -24.69 -9.74 14.86
N VAL A 131 -24.43 -10.25 16.07
CA VAL A 131 -24.36 -9.44 17.30
C VAL A 131 -23.20 -8.45 17.19
N SER A 132 -23.49 -7.16 17.40
CA SER A 132 -22.53 -6.06 17.31
C SER A 132 -21.28 -6.26 18.19
N ARG A 133 -20.10 -5.92 17.66
CA ARG A 133 -18.81 -6.01 18.37
C ARG A 133 -18.82 -5.21 19.66
N THR A 134 -19.47 -4.04 19.67
CA THR A 134 -19.58 -3.17 20.84
C THR A 134 -20.33 -3.87 21.99
N ILE A 135 -21.39 -4.63 21.67
CA ILE A 135 -22.13 -5.44 22.66
C ILE A 135 -21.26 -6.56 23.23
N GLN A 136 -20.46 -7.24 22.39
CA GLN A 136 -19.55 -8.29 22.85
C GLN A 136 -18.48 -7.75 23.82
N LEU A 137 -17.99 -6.52 23.57
CA LEU A 137 -17.02 -5.85 24.44
C LEU A 137 -17.63 -5.43 25.77
N LEU A 138 -18.88 -4.93 25.76
CA LEU A 138 -19.63 -4.64 26.98
C LEU A 138 -19.84 -5.91 27.82
N ASP A 139 -20.26 -7.02 27.20
CA ASP A 139 -20.40 -8.32 27.88
C ASP A 139 -19.08 -8.77 28.53
N GLN A 140 -17.95 -8.54 27.86
CA GLN A 140 -16.63 -8.86 28.39
C GLN A 140 -16.26 -7.96 29.58
N LEU A 141 -16.58 -6.66 29.52
CA LEU A 141 -16.36 -5.73 30.61
C LEU A 141 -17.18 -6.12 31.85
N CYS A 142 -18.47 -6.40 31.70
CA CYS A 142 -19.34 -6.81 32.81
C CYS A 142 -18.78 -8.03 33.55
N ARG A 143 -18.38 -9.08 32.81
CA ARG A 143 -17.78 -10.29 33.41
C ARG A 143 -16.47 -10.00 34.15
N GLN A 144 -15.65 -9.08 33.65
CA GLN A 144 -14.37 -8.74 34.28
C GLN A 144 -14.58 -7.93 35.57
N VAL A 145 -15.58 -7.05 35.61
CA VAL A 145 -15.96 -6.31 36.81
C VAL A 145 -16.51 -7.25 37.89
N GLU A 146 -17.34 -8.23 37.51
CA GLU A 146 -17.85 -9.27 38.44
C GLU A 146 -16.74 -10.13 39.05
N LEU A 147 -15.62 -10.31 38.34
CA LEU A 147 -14.47 -11.12 38.80
C LEU A 147 -13.51 -10.34 39.72
N LEU A 148 -13.75 -9.05 39.99
CA LEU A 148 -12.90 -8.26 40.88
C LEU A 148 -13.01 -8.73 42.34
N PRO A 149 -11.89 -9.09 43.00
CA PRO A 149 -11.91 -9.55 44.37
C PRO A 149 -12.32 -8.42 45.34
N ASP A 150 -12.78 -8.80 46.53
CA ASP A 150 -13.10 -7.85 47.63
C ASP A 150 -11.89 -7.06 48.13
N THR A 151 -10.67 -7.43 47.70
CA THR A 151 -9.44 -6.69 47.99
C THR A 151 -9.29 -5.40 47.16
N VAL A 152 -10.04 -5.24 46.07
CA VAL A 152 -10.05 -3.99 45.28
C VAL A 152 -10.98 -2.98 45.99
N PRO A 153 -10.49 -1.78 46.34
CA PRO A 153 -11.26 -0.84 47.14
C PRO A 153 -12.51 -0.34 46.40
N VAL A 154 -13.52 0.07 47.18
CA VAL A 154 -14.73 0.73 46.68
C VAL A 154 -14.41 2.21 46.45
N ALA A 155 -14.78 2.72 45.28
CA ALA A 155 -14.54 4.10 44.87
C ALA A 155 -15.33 5.11 45.71
N ASN A 156 -14.66 6.21 46.05
CA ASN A 156 -15.27 7.42 46.60
C ASN A 156 -15.47 8.47 45.49
N GLN A 157 -15.97 9.66 45.84
CA GLN A 157 -16.21 10.74 44.87
C GLN A 157 -14.92 11.35 44.27
N ASP A 158 -13.75 11.00 44.77
CA ASP A 158 -12.46 11.47 44.24
C ASP A 158 -11.95 10.58 43.09
N ASN A 159 -12.58 9.42 42.84
CA ASN A 159 -12.23 8.58 41.72
C ASN A 159 -12.70 9.23 40.41
N PRO A 160 -11.86 9.37 39.37
CA PRO A 160 -12.28 9.94 38.09
C PRO A 160 -13.46 9.21 37.41
N LEU A 161 -13.70 7.94 37.73
CA LEU A 161 -14.86 7.18 37.24
C LEU A 161 -16.18 7.58 37.90
N SER A 162 -16.16 8.38 38.99
CA SER A 162 -17.38 8.87 39.64
C SER A 162 -18.20 9.78 38.74
N GLU A 163 -17.58 10.35 37.70
CA GLU A 163 -18.23 11.09 36.62
C GLU A 163 -19.25 10.24 35.86
N PHE A 164 -19.25 8.91 35.98
CA PHE A 164 -20.24 8.00 35.39
C PHE A 164 -21.31 7.51 36.40
N ALA A 165 -21.31 8.02 37.63
CA ALA A 165 -22.22 7.56 38.70
C ALA A 165 -23.63 8.19 38.63
N ALA A 166 -23.79 9.30 37.90
CA ALA A 166 -25.07 9.98 37.71
C ALA A 166 -25.95 9.22 36.71
N GLN A 167 -27.24 9.56 36.65
CA GLN A 167 -28.16 8.85 35.75
C GLN A 167 -27.81 9.13 34.28
N PRO A 168 -27.68 8.10 33.42
CA PRO A 168 -27.31 8.28 32.01
C PRO A 168 -28.19 9.27 31.23
N THR A 169 -29.46 9.41 31.61
CA THR A 169 -30.43 10.35 31.03
C THR A 169 -30.10 11.82 31.26
N GLU A 170 -29.22 12.15 32.20
CA GLU A 170 -28.81 13.54 32.48
C GLU A 170 -27.75 14.06 31.47
N TYR A 171 -27.10 13.15 30.73
CA TYR A 171 -25.99 13.51 29.84
C TYR A 171 -26.43 13.88 28.42
N VAL A 172 -27.50 13.26 27.93
CA VAL A 172 -27.99 13.42 26.56
C VAL A 172 -29.51 13.30 26.53
N SER A 173 -30.18 14.22 25.82
CA SER A 173 -31.63 14.17 25.60
C SER A 173 -32.07 12.80 25.07
N GLN A 174 -33.24 12.31 25.51
CA GLN A 174 -33.84 11.07 24.99
C GLN A 174 -34.16 11.13 23.49
N THR A 175 -34.25 12.34 22.92
CA THR A 175 -34.56 12.56 21.50
C THR A 175 -33.33 12.53 20.57
N THR A 176 -32.10 12.42 21.11
CA THR A 176 -30.87 12.41 20.29
C THR A 176 -30.72 11.09 19.53
N PRO A 177 -30.48 11.13 18.21
CA PRO A 177 -30.35 9.93 17.38
C PRO A 177 -29.04 9.15 17.67
N PRO A 178 -29.02 7.81 17.44
CA PRO A 178 -27.87 6.96 17.75
C PRO A 178 -26.54 7.42 17.13
N SER A 179 -26.57 7.97 15.90
CA SER A 179 -25.40 8.46 15.17
C SER A 179 -24.72 9.66 15.84
N GLU A 180 -25.42 10.41 16.68
CA GLU A 180 -24.92 11.63 17.34
C GLU A 180 -24.59 11.41 18.83
N LEU A 181 -24.91 10.23 19.38
CA LEU A 181 -24.67 9.91 20.79
C LEU A 181 -23.18 10.01 21.16
N TRP A 182 -22.28 9.56 20.29
CA TRP A 182 -20.85 9.66 20.56
C TRP A 182 -20.37 11.10 20.64
N GLU A 183 -20.86 12.01 19.80
CA GLU A 183 -20.44 13.43 19.82
C GLU A 183 -20.81 14.11 21.14
N ALA A 184 -21.98 13.79 21.69
CA ALA A 184 -22.42 14.30 22.98
C ALA A 184 -21.66 13.67 24.17
N LEU A 185 -21.27 12.40 24.07
CA LEU A 185 -20.58 11.67 25.13
C LEU A 185 -19.06 11.83 25.11
N ALA A 186 -18.45 12.12 23.96
CA ALA A 186 -17.01 12.25 23.79
C ALA A 186 -16.34 13.22 24.79
N PRO A 187 -16.92 14.40 25.11
CA PRO A 187 -16.37 15.29 26.14
C PRO A 187 -16.27 14.64 27.52
N VAL A 188 -17.24 13.81 27.91
CA VAL A 188 -17.26 13.08 29.20
C VAL A 188 -16.14 12.06 29.24
N PHE A 189 -16.02 11.24 28.19
CA PHE A 189 -14.92 10.27 28.06
C PHE A 189 -13.54 10.95 28.00
N HIS A 190 -13.43 12.13 27.39
CA HIS A 190 -12.18 12.88 27.35
C HIS A 190 -11.80 13.48 28.70
N ARG A 191 -12.76 13.93 29.52
CA ARG A 191 -12.49 14.39 30.89
C ARG A 191 -11.91 13.27 31.75
N VAL A 192 -12.45 12.06 31.62
CA VAL A 192 -12.07 10.92 32.47
C VAL A 192 -10.82 10.20 31.95
N PHE A 193 -10.70 9.95 30.65
CA PHE A 193 -9.63 9.12 30.07
C PHE A 193 -8.54 9.91 29.33
N GLY A 194 -8.69 11.23 29.15
CA GLY A 194 -7.74 12.06 28.39
C GLY A 194 -7.49 11.61 26.94
N TYR A 195 -6.53 12.26 26.27
CA TYR A 195 -6.11 11.92 24.90
C TYR A 195 -5.12 10.75 24.84
N SER A 196 -4.34 10.51 25.91
CA SER A 196 -3.32 9.46 25.95
C SER A 196 -2.96 9.07 27.38
N MET A 197 -3.93 8.55 28.13
CA MET A 197 -3.68 8.03 29.48
C MET A 197 -2.90 6.72 29.42
N GLY A 198 -1.90 6.54 30.30
CA GLY A 198 -1.10 5.31 30.37
C GLY A 198 -1.81 4.17 31.12
N LEU A 199 -1.33 2.92 30.97
CA LEU A 199 -1.90 1.76 31.67
C LEU A 199 -1.85 1.91 33.20
N GLU A 200 -0.75 2.43 33.74
CA GLU A 200 -0.59 2.65 35.19
C GLU A 200 -1.53 3.71 35.77
N GLU A 201 -1.92 4.72 34.98
CA GLU A 201 -2.96 5.68 35.37
C GLU A 201 -4.33 5.02 35.38
N ARG A 202 -4.65 4.22 34.35
CA ARG A 202 -5.93 3.49 34.29
C ARG A 202 -6.08 2.49 35.43
N LYS A 203 -5.01 1.79 35.83
CA LYS A 203 -5.03 0.89 36.99
C LYS A 203 -5.46 1.59 38.27
N ARG A 204 -5.00 2.83 38.50
CA ARG A 204 -5.38 3.61 39.70
C ARG A 204 -6.88 3.95 39.74
N MET A 205 -7.56 3.92 38.60
CA MET A 205 -9.00 4.17 38.49
C MET A 205 -9.83 2.89 38.72
N VAL A 206 -9.23 1.70 38.62
CA VAL A 206 -9.92 0.40 38.81
C VAL A 206 -10.29 0.24 40.29
N GLN A 207 -11.51 0.65 40.61
CA GLN A 207 -12.12 0.54 41.93
C GLN A 207 -13.58 0.09 41.76
N ARG A 208 -14.10 -0.63 42.75
CA ARG A 208 -15.47 -1.18 42.75
C ARG A 208 -16.50 -0.14 43.17
N GLY A 209 -17.79 -0.42 43.02
CA GLY A 209 -18.88 0.41 43.49
C GLY A 209 -19.40 1.42 42.47
N ARG A 210 -20.48 2.12 42.83
CA ARG A 210 -21.22 3.05 41.96
C ARG A 210 -20.39 4.25 41.49
N ALA A 211 -19.45 4.73 42.30
CA ALA A 211 -18.50 5.77 41.92
C ALA A 211 -17.26 5.22 41.18
N GLY A 212 -17.24 3.92 40.91
CA GLY A 212 -16.16 3.20 40.22
C GLY A 212 -16.71 2.43 39.02
N LEU A 213 -16.26 1.19 38.84
CA LEU A 213 -16.56 0.39 37.65
C LEU A 213 -18.04 0.01 37.50
N ASP A 214 -18.80 -0.09 38.59
CA ASP A 214 -20.22 -0.46 38.51
C ASP A 214 -21.05 0.67 37.88
N GLY A 215 -20.69 1.93 38.17
CA GLY A 215 -21.30 3.10 37.52
C GLY A 215 -20.99 3.16 36.02
N VAL A 216 -19.74 2.85 35.64
CA VAL A 216 -19.33 2.78 34.23
C VAL A 216 -20.09 1.71 33.46
N VAL A 217 -20.25 0.51 34.05
CA VAL A 217 -21.00 -0.58 33.43
C VAL A 217 -22.47 -0.18 33.24
N GLN A 218 -23.11 0.39 34.27
CA GLN A 218 -24.50 0.86 34.18
C GLN A 218 -24.66 1.94 33.10
N PHE A 219 -23.70 2.86 33.01
CA PHE A 219 -23.70 3.94 32.02
C PHE A 219 -23.57 3.40 30.59
N LEU A 220 -22.61 2.50 30.36
CA LEU A 220 -22.37 1.91 29.04
C LEU A 220 -23.50 0.97 28.62
N ASP A 221 -24.10 0.22 29.55
CA ASP A 221 -25.21 -0.68 29.26
C ASP A 221 -26.43 0.08 28.71
N TYR A 222 -26.79 1.20 29.35
CA TYR A 222 -27.84 2.09 28.86
C TYR A 222 -27.55 2.61 27.45
N PHE A 223 -26.37 3.19 27.22
CA PHE A 223 -26.09 3.80 25.92
C PHE A 223 -25.88 2.78 24.79
N ILE A 224 -25.30 1.61 25.07
CA ILE A 224 -25.01 0.58 24.06
C ILE A 224 -26.25 -0.29 23.79
N ARG A 225 -26.93 -0.79 24.82
CA ARG A 225 -28.08 -1.69 24.65
C ARG A 225 -29.39 -0.96 24.42
N GLU A 226 -29.65 0.11 25.16
CA GLU A 226 -30.94 0.81 25.08
C GLU A 226 -30.94 1.93 24.05
N ARG A 227 -29.81 2.63 23.86
CA ARG A 227 -29.70 3.77 22.91
C ARG A 227 -28.96 3.45 21.61
N GLY A 228 -28.36 2.26 21.48
CA GLY A 228 -27.70 1.82 20.24
C GLY A 228 -26.40 2.54 19.92
N LEU A 229 -25.61 2.94 20.92
CA LEU A 229 -24.29 3.52 20.74
C LEU A 229 -23.31 2.49 20.18
N GLU A 230 -22.82 2.72 18.96
CA GLU A 230 -21.81 1.91 18.29
C GLU A 230 -20.64 2.79 17.81
N GLY A 231 -19.44 2.22 17.76
CA GLY A 231 -18.30 2.88 17.11
C GLY A 231 -16.94 2.57 17.73
N VAL A 232 -15.90 2.57 16.87
CA VAL A 232 -14.52 2.23 17.23
C VAL A 232 -13.99 3.01 18.44
N MET A 233 -14.45 4.25 18.61
CA MET A 233 -13.96 5.12 19.69
C MET A 233 -14.46 4.70 21.08
N VAL A 234 -15.71 4.22 21.21
CA VAL A 234 -16.21 3.67 22.49
C VAL A 234 -15.60 2.29 22.74
N GLU A 235 -15.43 1.49 21.68
CA GLU A 235 -14.81 0.16 21.75
C GLU A 235 -13.37 0.25 22.28
N VAL A 236 -12.56 1.17 21.76
CA VAL A 236 -11.18 1.39 22.23
C VAL A 236 -11.15 1.77 23.71
N LYS A 237 -12.12 2.54 24.21
CA LYS A 237 -12.18 2.91 25.64
C LYS A 237 -12.57 1.74 26.53
N ILE A 238 -13.50 0.89 26.08
CA ILE A 238 -13.87 -0.34 26.78
C ILE A 238 -12.68 -1.31 26.83
N GLU A 239 -11.97 -1.49 25.72
CA GLU A 239 -10.78 -2.36 25.66
C GLU A 239 -9.66 -1.85 26.58
N GLN A 240 -9.42 -0.54 26.63
CA GLN A 240 -8.45 0.08 27.55
C GLN A 240 -8.79 -0.15 29.03
N LEU A 241 -10.09 -0.18 29.37
CA LEU A 241 -10.56 -0.44 30.73
C LEU A 241 -10.46 -1.93 31.08
N ILE A 242 -10.81 -2.82 30.14
CA ILE A 242 -10.62 -4.27 30.28
C ILE A 242 -9.14 -4.61 30.51
N GLU A 243 -8.23 -4.00 29.75
CA GLU A 243 -6.78 -4.18 29.91
C GLU A 243 -6.32 -3.78 31.33
N ALA A 244 -6.83 -2.67 31.86
CA ALA A 244 -6.50 -2.21 33.20
C ALA A 244 -7.03 -3.17 34.29
N ILE A 245 -8.29 -3.63 34.16
CA ILE A 245 -8.90 -4.60 35.09
C ILE A 245 -8.12 -5.91 35.09
N GLN A 246 -7.77 -6.44 33.91
CA GLN A 246 -7.00 -7.68 33.79
C GLN A 246 -5.63 -7.57 34.46
N SER A 247 -4.98 -6.43 34.35
CA SER A 247 -3.69 -6.23 35.01
C SER A 247 -3.83 -6.14 36.54
N VAL A 248 -4.89 -5.53 37.08
CA VAL A 248 -5.17 -5.52 38.52
C VAL A 248 -5.51 -6.93 39.04
N LEU A 249 -6.24 -7.73 38.25
CA LEU A 249 -6.53 -9.13 38.59
C LEU A 249 -5.27 -10.01 38.59
N GLN A 250 -4.28 -9.74 37.74
CA GLN A 250 -3.00 -10.45 37.74
C GLN A 250 -2.12 -10.08 38.94
N GLU A 251 -2.13 -8.81 39.36
CA GLU A 251 -1.35 -8.33 40.51
C GLU A 251 -1.87 -8.87 41.85
N ASN A 252 -3.17 -9.13 41.96
CA ASN A 252 -3.79 -9.69 43.16
C ASN A 252 -3.66 -11.23 43.31
N ARG A 253 -2.97 -11.93 42.39
CA ARG A 253 -2.89 -13.41 42.35
C ARG A 253 -1.64 -14.04 43.01
N ILE A 254 -0.83 -13.32 43.79
CA ILE A 254 0.37 -13.86 44.48
C ILE A 254 0.29 -13.47 45.97
N PRO A 255 0.37 -14.41 46.96
CA PRO A 255 1.44 -15.42 47.07
C PRO A 255 1.08 -16.82 47.66
N ALA A 256 1.75 -17.89 47.18
CA ALA A 256 2.21 -19.04 47.98
C ALA A 256 2.96 -20.08 47.11
N ALA A 257 3.94 -20.77 47.71
CA ALA A 257 4.71 -21.92 47.21
C ALA A 257 5.92 -21.66 46.29
N LEU A 258 6.95 -21.01 46.86
CA LEU A 258 8.33 -21.48 46.73
C LEU A 258 8.59 -22.44 47.91
N ALA A 259 8.57 -23.76 47.66
CA ALA A 259 9.19 -24.76 48.53
C ALA A 259 9.35 -26.09 47.77
N ASN A 260 10.61 -26.45 47.56
CA ASN A 260 11.20 -27.80 47.49
C ASN A 260 12.07 -28.05 46.26
N ASP A 261 13.35 -27.74 46.49
CA ASP A 261 14.51 -28.64 46.46
C ASP A 261 14.76 -29.59 45.28
N SER A 262 16.05 -29.59 44.94
CA SER A 262 16.71 -30.17 43.76
C SER A 262 16.99 -31.70 43.90
N PRO A 263 18.04 -32.26 43.25
CA PRO A 263 18.01 -33.06 42.01
C PRO A 263 18.48 -34.52 42.25
N ILE A 264 18.41 -35.44 41.27
CA ILE A 264 19.20 -36.71 41.12
C ILE A 264 18.68 -37.40 39.84
N ALA A 265 19.43 -37.57 38.73
CA ALA A 265 20.57 -38.45 38.40
C ALA A 265 20.18 -39.78 37.68
N SER A 266 20.82 -39.98 36.53
CA SER A 266 21.38 -41.22 35.94
C SER A 266 20.53 -42.48 35.61
N ARG A 267 20.36 -42.70 34.28
CA ARG A 267 20.94 -43.81 33.45
C ARG A 267 20.39 -45.29 33.62
N PRO A 268 20.78 -46.28 32.77
CA PRO A 268 19.91 -47.00 31.81
C PRO A 268 19.85 -48.56 31.97
N VAL A 269 18.98 -49.26 31.23
CA VAL A 269 19.00 -50.76 31.03
C VAL A 269 18.27 -51.08 29.69
N THR A 270 18.89 -51.49 28.56
CA THR A 270 19.20 -52.87 28.03
C THR A 270 18.06 -53.89 28.19
N ALA A 271 17.77 -54.90 27.35
CA ALA A 271 18.13 -55.42 26.02
C ALA A 271 17.14 -56.58 25.72
N ALA A 272 17.00 -57.04 24.46
CA ALA A 272 17.06 -58.46 24.07
C ALA A 272 16.63 -58.70 22.60
N VAL A 273 17.50 -59.42 21.89
CA VAL A 273 17.37 -60.04 20.56
C VAL A 273 17.40 -61.56 20.78
N ILE A 274 16.67 -62.38 20.00
CA ILE A 274 17.05 -63.77 19.68
C ILE A 274 16.67 -64.11 18.21
N ASP A 275 17.56 -64.88 17.59
CA ASP A 275 17.76 -65.38 16.22
C ASP A 275 17.69 -66.93 16.21
N VAL A 276 17.30 -67.61 15.11
CA VAL A 276 17.61 -69.03 14.82
C VAL A 276 17.50 -69.38 13.30
N ASP A 277 18.66 -69.50 12.65
CA ASP A 277 19.23 -70.53 11.74
C ASP A 277 18.58 -71.13 10.45
N ALA A 278 19.50 -71.41 9.51
CA ALA A 278 19.38 -72.07 8.20
C ALA A 278 20.16 -73.41 8.15
N MET A 279 19.92 -74.28 7.15
CA MET A 279 20.82 -75.40 6.77
C MET A 279 20.80 -75.69 5.26
N ASP A 280 21.93 -76.19 4.76
CA ASP A 280 22.39 -76.28 3.36
C ASP A 280 22.44 -77.74 2.80
N VAL A 281 22.91 -77.84 1.54
CA VAL A 281 22.87 -78.90 0.48
C VAL A 281 23.79 -80.14 0.65
N ASP A 282 23.52 -81.27 -0.07
CA ASP A 282 24.53 -82.02 -0.87
C ASP A 282 23.99 -83.15 -1.81
N THR A 283 24.84 -83.56 -2.78
CA THR A 283 24.61 -84.24 -4.08
C THR A 283 25.37 -85.58 -4.17
N GLU A 284 24.97 -86.58 -4.99
CA GLU A 284 25.90 -87.54 -5.66
C GLU A 284 25.27 -88.41 -6.79
N LEU A 285 26.12 -89.06 -7.61
CA LEU A 285 25.95 -89.44 -9.04
C LEU A 285 26.59 -90.85 -9.33
N LEU A 286 26.09 -91.59 -10.35
CA LEU A 286 26.77 -92.57 -11.30
C LEU A 286 26.43 -94.10 -11.34
N THR A 287 25.96 -94.53 -12.55
CA THR A 287 26.36 -95.61 -13.53
C THR A 287 26.24 -97.16 -13.36
N ASN A 288 25.66 -97.77 -14.43
CA ASN A 288 25.97 -98.98 -15.26
C ASN A 288 25.73 -100.46 -14.79
N GLY A 289 25.16 -101.28 -15.73
CA GLY A 289 24.93 -102.76 -15.68
C GLY A 289 26.17 -103.62 -16.05
N PRO A 290 26.11 -104.87 -16.60
CA PRO A 290 24.97 -105.67 -17.16
C PRO A 290 25.00 -107.21 -16.85
N ALA A 291 24.17 -108.01 -17.58
CA ALA A 291 24.47 -109.31 -18.25
C ALA A 291 23.55 -110.55 -18.00
N SER A 292 22.80 -110.90 -19.07
CA SER A 292 22.53 -112.21 -19.74
C SER A 292 22.37 -113.54 -18.98
N THR A 293 21.34 -114.32 -19.37
CA THR A 293 21.43 -115.78 -19.56
C THR A 293 20.43 -116.29 -20.62
N THR A 294 20.81 -117.37 -21.30
CA THR A 294 20.30 -117.94 -22.57
C THR A 294 19.33 -119.11 -22.39
N SER A 295 18.44 -119.39 -23.36
CA SER A 295 18.04 -120.78 -23.70
C SER A 295 17.27 -120.95 -25.04
N ARG A 296 17.82 -121.89 -25.84
CA ARG A 296 17.37 -122.74 -26.98
C ARG A 296 16.06 -122.54 -27.78
N ARG A 297 16.24 -122.65 -29.12
CA ARG A 297 15.27 -122.78 -30.22
C ARG A 297 14.70 -124.20 -30.41
N SER A 298 13.45 -124.29 -30.90
CA SER A 298 12.98 -125.33 -31.84
C SER A 298 12.17 -124.69 -32.97
N LYS A 299 12.43 -125.05 -34.24
CA LYS A 299 11.78 -124.48 -35.44
C LYS A 299 10.27 -124.73 -35.45
N LYS A 300 9.47 -123.65 -35.48
CA LYS A 300 8.04 -123.62 -35.83
C LYS A 300 7.81 -122.50 -36.85
N SER A 301 6.77 -122.63 -37.66
CA SER A 301 6.31 -121.73 -38.73
C SER A 301 6.41 -120.24 -38.38
N PRO A 302 6.62 -119.32 -39.36
CA PRO A 302 6.83 -117.91 -39.06
C PRO A 302 5.62 -117.30 -38.32
N PRO A 303 5.83 -116.70 -37.14
CA PRO A 303 4.77 -116.05 -36.39
C PRO A 303 4.31 -114.78 -37.10
N CYS A 304 3.04 -114.44 -36.95
CA CYS A 304 2.49 -113.19 -37.48
C CYS A 304 3.23 -112.00 -36.85
N VAL A 305 3.80 -111.11 -37.67
CA VAL A 305 4.54 -109.95 -37.14
C VAL A 305 3.61 -108.86 -36.63
N GLY A 306 2.39 -108.75 -37.16
CA GLY A 306 1.39 -107.76 -36.75
C GLY A 306 1.45 -106.48 -37.60
N TYR A 307 0.57 -105.52 -37.33
CA TYR A 307 0.59 -104.23 -38.03
C TYR A 307 1.63 -103.29 -37.44
N ILE A 308 2.65 -102.92 -38.21
CA ILE A 308 3.66 -101.94 -37.77
C ILE A 308 3.05 -100.54 -37.88
N PHE A 309 3.01 -99.81 -36.77
CA PHE A 309 2.51 -98.45 -36.74
C PHE A 309 3.52 -97.50 -37.41
N PRO A 310 3.11 -96.72 -38.41
CA PRO A 310 4.01 -95.81 -39.11
C PRO A 310 4.22 -94.53 -38.30
N PHE A 311 5.43 -94.34 -37.77
CA PHE A 311 5.87 -93.05 -37.21
C PHE A 311 6.60 -92.22 -38.26
N LYS A 312 6.42 -90.90 -38.23
CA LYS A 312 7.22 -89.98 -39.06
C LYS A 312 8.65 -89.89 -38.54
N ALA A 313 9.59 -89.42 -39.37
CA ALA A 313 10.93 -89.07 -38.91
C ALA A 313 10.83 -88.08 -37.75
N ASN A 314 11.43 -88.41 -36.60
CA ASN A 314 11.39 -87.71 -35.30
C ASN A 314 10.22 -88.06 -34.36
N GLN A 315 9.31 -88.96 -34.74
CA GLN A 315 8.32 -89.52 -33.84
C GLN A 315 8.80 -90.86 -33.29
N THR A 316 8.50 -91.13 -32.02
CA THR A 316 8.80 -92.43 -31.39
C THR A 316 7.54 -93.10 -30.89
N ALA A 317 7.59 -94.43 -30.82
CA ALA A 317 6.54 -95.22 -30.19
C ALA A 317 6.18 -94.69 -28.80
N SER A 318 7.19 -94.39 -27.98
CA SER A 318 7.01 -93.97 -26.58
C SER A 318 6.39 -92.59 -26.41
N SER A 319 6.66 -91.66 -27.34
CA SER A 319 6.23 -90.27 -27.21
C SER A 319 4.95 -89.95 -27.95
N ASP A 320 4.73 -90.57 -29.12
CA ASP A 320 3.77 -90.10 -30.14
C ASP A 320 2.60 -91.06 -30.41
N TYR A 321 2.59 -92.22 -29.75
CA TYR A 321 1.41 -93.08 -29.70
C TYR A 321 0.54 -92.77 -28.46
N PRO A 322 -0.78 -92.63 -28.60
CA PRO A 322 -1.66 -92.32 -27.47
C PRO A 322 -1.96 -93.57 -26.63
N PHE A 323 -0.98 -94.05 -25.86
CA PHE A 323 -1.10 -95.27 -25.05
C PHE A 323 -2.31 -95.26 -24.12
N ARG A 324 -2.65 -94.10 -23.56
CA ARG A 324 -3.80 -93.93 -22.66
C ARG A 324 -5.14 -94.30 -23.29
N MET A 325 -5.23 -94.39 -24.62
CA MET A 325 -6.42 -94.90 -25.30
C MET A 325 -6.69 -96.37 -24.96
N HIS A 326 -5.66 -97.18 -24.66
CA HIS A 326 -5.83 -98.57 -24.25
C HIS A 326 -6.46 -98.72 -22.86
N ASP A 327 -6.27 -97.73 -21.97
CA ASP A 327 -6.89 -97.72 -20.64
C ASP A 327 -8.31 -97.15 -20.65
N THR A 328 -8.67 -96.41 -21.70
CA THR A 328 -9.91 -95.62 -21.76
C THR A 328 -10.92 -96.14 -22.77
N LEU A 329 -10.48 -96.91 -23.77
CA LEU A 329 -11.31 -97.50 -24.81
C LEU A 329 -10.99 -98.99 -24.95
N SER A 330 -12.02 -99.81 -25.18
CA SER A 330 -11.84 -101.23 -25.53
C SER A 330 -11.39 -101.35 -26.99
N LEU A 331 -10.07 -101.31 -27.22
CA LEU A 331 -9.48 -101.39 -28.55
C LEU A 331 -9.38 -102.85 -29.03
N PRO A 332 -9.70 -103.16 -30.31
CA PRO A 332 -9.65 -104.53 -30.83
C PRO A 332 -8.22 -105.03 -31.15
N TRP A 333 -7.19 -104.29 -30.72
CA TRP A 333 -5.79 -104.66 -30.85
C TRP A 333 -5.04 -104.37 -29.57
N ASP A 334 -4.02 -105.18 -29.33
CA ASP A 334 -3.01 -104.94 -28.30
C ASP A 334 -1.75 -104.34 -28.97
N TYR A 335 -0.84 -103.80 -28.17
CA TYR A 335 0.40 -103.18 -28.65
C TYR A 335 1.63 -103.87 -28.07
N SER A 336 2.68 -103.96 -28.87
CA SER A 336 3.99 -104.45 -28.43
C SER A 336 5.09 -103.60 -29.06
N GLY A 337 6.02 -103.12 -28.24
CA GLY A 337 7.24 -102.45 -28.71
C GLY A 337 8.43 -103.41 -28.66
N ASN A 338 9.32 -103.31 -29.63
CA ASN A 338 10.65 -103.92 -29.60
C ASN A 338 11.71 -102.84 -29.29
N ASN A 339 12.93 -103.28 -28.93
CA ASN A 339 14.03 -102.38 -28.54
C ASN A 339 14.47 -101.42 -29.66
N ASP A 340 14.09 -101.71 -30.91
CA ASP A 340 14.37 -100.87 -32.09
C ASP A 340 13.35 -99.73 -32.27
N GLY A 341 12.43 -99.54 -31.31
CA GLY A 341 11.46 -98.44 -31.31
C GLY A 341 10.28 -98.63 -32.25
N VAL A 342 10.09 -99.84 -32.80
CA VAL A 342 8.99 -100.16 -33.71
C VAL A 342 7.76 -100.60 -32.91
N LEU A 343 6.71 -99.78 -32.92
CA LEU A 343 5.43 -100.17 -32.32
C LEU A 343 4.69 -101.10 -33.28
N THR A 344 4.37 -102.28 -32.80
CA THR A 344 3.56 -103.24 -33.53
C THR A 344 2.21 -103.40 -32.83
N LEU A 345 1.13 -103.21 -33.59
CA LEU A 345 -0.24 -103.45 -33.17
C LEU A 345 -0.67 -104.84 -33.63
N ARG A 346 -1.20 -105.64 -32.71
CA ARG A 346 -1.64 -107.00 -32.98
C ARG A 346 -3.11 -107.13 -32.64
N SER A 347 -3.91 -107.58 -33.60
CA SER A 347 -5.34 -107.81 -33.36
C SER A 347 -5.49 -108.83 -32.23
N ILE A 348 -6.45 -108.62 -31.33
CA ILE A 348 -6.73 -109.58 -30.25
C ILE A 348 -7.09 -110.96 -30.83
N ASN A 349 -7.70 -110.98 -32.03
CA ASN A 349 -8.04 -112.18 -32.79
C ASN A 349 -6.91 -112.66 -33.73
N CYS A 350 -5.66 -112.28 -33.49
CA CYS A 350 -4.53 -112.67 -34.32
C CYS A 350 -4.39 -114.21 -34.39
N ALA A 351 -4.28 -114.75 -35.62
CA ALA A 351 -4.08 -116.18 -35.87
C ALA A 351 -2.71 -116.73 -35.40
N LYS A 352 -1.84 -115.84 -34.88
CA LYS A 352 -0.47 -116.09 -34.36
C LYS A 352 0.55 -116.65 -35.36
N ILE A 353 0.11 -117.30 -36.44
CA ILE A 353 0.94 -117.93 -37.48
C ILE A 353 0.44 -117.50 -38.85
N CYS A 354 1.37 -117.26 -39.79
CA CYS A 354 1.02 -116.91 -41.18
C CYS A 354 1.23 -118.11 -42.12
N GLN A 355 0.23 -118.39 -42.96
CA GLN A 355 0.32 -119.40 -44.02
C GLN A 355 0.49 -118.71 -45.38
N GLY A 356 1.30 -119.29 -46.28
CA GLY A 356 1.42 -118.82 -47.67
C GLY A 356 2.33 -117.60 -47.89
N GLY A 357 3.46 -117.49 -47.19
CA GLY A 357 4.50 -116.47 -47.48
C GLY A 357 4.16 -115.02 -47.11
N ARG A 358 2.99 -114.75 -46.52
CA ARG A 358 2.62 -113.43 -45.99
C ARG A 358 3.24 -113.20 -44.61
N SER A 359 3.60 -111.96 -44.29
CA SER A 359 4.14 -111.58 -42.98
C SER A 359 3.07 -111.40 -41.89
N ASN A 360 1.81 -111.13 -42.27
CA ASN A 360 0.70 -110.84 -41.36
C ASN A 360 -0.53 -111.72 -41.63
N CYS A 361 -1.28 -112.06 -40.58
CA CYS A 361 -2.59 -112.74 -40.70
C CYS A 361 -3.68 -111.76 -41.17
N SER A 362 -4.80 -112.26 -41.69
CA SER A 362 -5.92 -111.44 -42.20
C SER A 362 -6.42 -110.43 -41.18
N GLU A 363 -6.58 -110.86 -39.93
CA GLU A 363 -7.05 -110.00 -38.82
C GLU A 363 -6.09 -108.84 -38.50
N CYS A 364 -4.78 -109.07 -38.54
CA CYS A 364 -3.79 -108.02 -38.30
C CYS A 364 -3.60 -107.10 -39.52
N ALA A 365 -3.74 -107.63 -40.74
CA ALA A 365 -3.71 -106.85 -41.98
C ALA A 365 -4.95 -105.94 -42.12
N GLY A 366 -6.07 -106.28 -41.47
CA GLY A 366 -7.31 -105.49 -41.46
C GLY A 366 -7.33 -104.31 -40.49
N LEU A 367 -6.45 -104.29 -39.48
CA LEU A 367 -6.40 -103.23 -38.44
C LEU A 367 -6.39 -101.79 -38.98
N PRO A 368 -5.65 -101.44 -40.05
CA PRO A 368 -5.59 -100.06 -40.56
C PRO A 368 -6.93 -99.55 -41.11
N ARG A 369 -7.89 -100.43 -41.33
CA ARG A 369 -9.26 -100.07 -41.76
C ARG A 369 -10.20 -99.80 -40.59
N HIS A 370 -9.75 -100.00 -39.35
CA HIS A 370 -10.58 -99.74 -38.17
C HIS A 370 -10.70 -98.22 -37.90
N PRO A 371 -11.92 -97.67 -37.70
CA PRO A 371 -12.13 -96.22 -37.60
C PRO A 371 -11.30 -95.53 -36.52
N ILE A 372 -11.13 -96.19 -35.37
CA ILE A 372 -10.34 -95.66 -34.26
C ILE A 372 -8.85 -95.59 -34.60
N LEU A 373 -8.30 -96.61 -35.28
CA LEU A 373 -6.90 -96.61 -35.68
C LEU A 373 -6.65 -95.60 -36.81
N GLN A 374 -7.59 -95.44 -37.74
CA GLN A 374 -7.55 -94.37 -38.74
C GLN A 374 -7.53 -93.00 -38.09
N GLY A 375 -8.35 -92.76 -37.06
CA GLY A 375 -8.33 -91.51 -36.31
C GLY A 375 -7.00 -91.26 -35.57
N ILE A 376 -6.35 -92.31 -35.06
CA ILE A 376 -5.01 -92.21 -34.45
C ILE A 376 -3.96 -91.89 -35.51
N LEU A 377 -3.98 -92.57 -36.66
CA LEU A 377 -3.07 -92.34 -37.78
C LEU A 377 -3.24 -90.93 -38.36
N GLN A 378 -4.48 -90.45 -38.49
CA GLN A 378 -4.78 -89.10 -38.94
C GLN A 378 -4.27 -88.05 -37.96
N ARG A 379 -4.50 -88.22 -36.65
CA ARG A 379 -3.98 -87.29 -35.62
C ARG A 379 -2.46 -87.31 -35.52
N ALA A 380 -1.83 -88.46 -35.71
CA ALA A 380 -0.36 -88.57 -35.79
C ALA A 380 0.19 -87.88 -37.05
N ALA A 381 -0.61 -87.78 -38.11
CA ALA A 381 -0.23 -87.14 -39.37
C ALA A 381 -0.49 -85.63 -39.41
N GLU A 382 -1.64 -85.17 -38.92
CA GLU A 382 -2.15 -83.80 -39.08
C GLU A 382 -1.98 -82.94 -37.81
N GLY A 383 -1.61 -83.55 -36.68
CA GLY A 383 -1.55 -82.90 -35.39
C GLY A 383 -2.86 -83.03 -34.61
N ILE A 384 -2.82 -82.70 -33.32
CA ILE A 384 -3.95 -82.87 -32.40
C ILE A 384 -4.60 -81.52 -32.11
N PRO A 385 -5.91 -81.37 -32.30
CA PRO A 385 -6.59 -80.11 -32.03
C PRO A 385 -6.59 -79.82 -30.53
N GLU A 386 -6.51 -78.54 -30.18
CA GLU A 386 -6.37 -78.06 -28.80
C GLU A 386 -7.56 -78.42 -27.89
N SER A 387 -8.72 -78.74 -28.48
CA SER A 387 -9.93 -79.20 -27.79
C SER A 387 -10.00 -80.72 -27.59
N ALA A 388 -9.03 -81.48 -28.08
CA ALA A 388 -9.02 -82.93 -27.92
C ALA A 388 -8.86 -83.34 -26.45
N GLN A 389 -9.63 -84.35 -26.03
CA GLN A 389 -9.48 -84.89 -24.69
C GLN A 389 -8.06 -85.44 -24.48
N TYR A 390 -7.53 -85.29 -23.26
CA TYR A 390 -6.16 -85.69 -22.91
C TYR A 390 -5.86 -87.17 -23.18
N ALA A 391 -6.88 -88.05 -23.22
CA ALA A 391 -6.71 -89.47 -23.55
C ALA A 391 -6.21 -89.72 -24.98
N PHE A 392 -6.48 -88.81 -25.91
CA PHE A 392 -6.02 -88.89 -27.31
C PHE A 392 -4.69 -88.16 -27.54
N ASN A 393 -4.15 -87.50 -26.51
CA ASN A 393 -2.87 -86.79 -26.59
C ASN A 393 -1.71 -87.76 -26.28
N PRO A 394 -0.70 -87.85 -27.16
CA PRO A 394 0.57 -88.46 -26.86
C PRO A 394 1.29 -87.73 -25.72
N ILE A 395 2.29 -88.38 -25.15
CA ILE A 395 3.11 -87.82 -24.08
C ILE A 395 3.80 -86.54 -24.54
N SER A 396 4.27 -86.48 -25.79
CA SER A 396 4.87 -85.29 -26.40
C SER A 396 3.92 -84.07 -26.38
N GLY A 397 2.65 -84.27 -26.78
CA GLY A 397 1.63 -83.20 -26.76
C GLY A 397 1.28 -82.72 -25.34
N LEU A 398 1.29 -83.61 -24.34
CA LEU A 398 1.06 -83.22 -22.94
C LEU A 398 2.20 -82.37 -22.37
N ILE A 399 3.46 -82.69 -22.71
CA ILE A 399 4.64 -81.92 -22.31
C ILE A 399 4.60 -80.52 -22.92
N GLU A 400 4.20 -80.38 -24.18
CA GLU A 400 4.06 -79.09 -24.85
C GLU A 400 2.99 -78.21 -24.19
N HIS A 401 1.83 -78.79 -23.85
CA HIS A 401 0.79 -78.08 -23.09
C HIS A 401 1.30 -77.60 -21.72
N LEU A 402 2.12 -78.39 -21.03
CA LEU A 402 2.73 -78.00 -19.76
C LEU A 402 3.73 -76.84 -19.93
N HIS A 403 4.62 -76.90 -20.92
CA HIS A 403 5.55 -75.82 -21.22
C HIS A 403 4.82 -74.50 -21.52
N ARG A 404 3.76 -74.56 -22.31
CA ARG A 404 2.93 -73.39 -22.63
C ARG A 404 2.26 -72.80 -21.40
N LYS A 405 1.68 -73.63 -20.52
CA LYS A 405 1.12 -73.17 -19.23
C LYS A 405 2.18 -72.52 -18.34
N ASN A 406 3.38 -73.11 -18.27
CA ASN A 406 4.50 -72.52 -17.52
C ASN A 406 4.94 -71.16 -18.09
N GLY A 407 4.92 -70.99 -19.41
CA GLY A 407 5.16 -69.71 -20.08
C GLY A 407 4.13 -68.64 -19.68
N GLN A 408 2.84 -68.99 -19.69
CA GLN A 408 1.75 -68.09 -19.27
C GLN A 408 1.87 -67.69 -17.79
N ILE A 409 2.17 -68.63 -16.90
CA ILE A 409 2.41 -68.36 -15.47
C ILE A 409 3.56 -67.36 -15.29
N ARG A 410 4.67 -67.55 -16.02
CA ARG A 410 5.82 -66.63 -15.97
C ARG A 410 5.45 -65.23 -16.46
N GLN A 411 4.67 -65.12 -17.53
CA GLN A 411 4.21 -63.84 -18.06
C GLN A 411 3.29 -63.09 -17.08
N LEU A 412 2.37 -63.81 -16.43
CA LEU A 412 1.48 -63.25 -15.41
C LEU A 412 2.26 -62.78 -14.16
N ARG A 413 3.25 -63.56 -13.70
CA ARG A 413 4.15 -63.16 -12.60
C ARG A 413 4.90 -61.87 -12.91
N LEU A 414 5.44 -61.73 -14.13
CA LEU A 414 6.13 -60.51 -14.57
C LEU A 414 5.20 -59.29 -14.63
N ARG A 415 3.97 -59.47 -15.13
CA ARG A 415 2.94 -58.41 -15.12
C ARG A 415 2.58 -58.00 -13.68
N GLY A 416 2.42 -58.96 -12.77
CA GLY A 416 2.17 -58.70 -11.36
C GLY A 416 3.30 -57.90 -10.71
N LEU A 417 4.56 -58.30 -10.91
CA LEU A 417 5.74 -57.58 -10.41
C LEU A 417 5.83 -56.14 -10.94
N ASN A 418 5.56 -55.93 -12.24
CA ASN A 418 5.56 -54.59 -12.84
C ASN A 418 4.43 -53.71 -12.29
N ALA A 419 3.24 -54.28 -12.08
CA ALA A 419 2.13 -53.57 -11.45
C ALA A 419 2.47 -53.16 -10.01
N VAL A 420 3.06 -54.07 -9.21
CA VAL A 420 3.51 -53.78 -7.84
C VAL A 420 4.58 -52.68 -7.84
N LYS A 421 5.57 -52.72 -8.74
CA LYS A 421 6.57 -51.66 -8.88
C LYS A 421 5.93 -50.30 -9.21
N ARG A 422 4.95 -50.27 -10.12
CA ARG A 422 4.23 -49.05 -10.49
C ARG A 422 3.41 -48.49 -9.32
N ILE A 423 2.68 -49.35 -8.60
CA ILE A 423 1.91 -48.96 -7.42
C ILE A 423 2.84 -48.44 -6.32
N ALA A 424 3.97 -49.11 -6.08
CA ALA A 424 4.96 -48.67 -5.10
C ALA A 424 5.56 -47.30 -5.47
N ALA A 425 5.84 -47.05 -6.75
CA ALA A 425 6.31 -45.75 -7.24
C ALA A 425 5.26 -44.65 -7.06
N GLN A 426 4.01 -44.92 -7.42
CA GLN A 426 2.89 -43.99 -7.22
C GLN A 426 2.61 -43.71 -5.75
N ALA A 427 2.68 -44.72 -4.89
CA ALA A 427 2.51 -44.58 -3.44
C ALA A 427 3.62 -43.70 -2.82
N ARG A 428 4.87 -43.84 -3.28
CA ARG A 428 5.98 -42.95 -2.90
C ARG A 428 5.70 -41.51 -3.34
N SER A 429 5.30 -41.29 -4.58
CA SER A 429 4.96 -39.95 -5.09
C SER A 429 3.80 -39.30 -4.32
N LEU A 430 2.76 -40.07 -4.01
CA LEU A 430 1.62 -39.62 -3.20
C LEU A 430 2.05 -39.26 -1.77
N THR A 431 2.98 -40.03 -1.20
CA THR A 431 3.55 -39.74 0.12
C THR A 431 4.33 -38.44 0.10
N ASP A 432 5.12 -38.19 -0.95
CA ASP A 432 5.86 -36.93 -1.11
C ASP A 432 4.90 -35.73 -1.27
N HIS A 433 3.80 -35.87 -2.02
CA HIS A 433 2.77 -34.82 -2.11
C HIS A 433 2.08 -34.56 -0.77
N LYS A 434 1.73 -35.61 -0.02
CA LYS A 434 1.15 -35.47 1.33
C LYS A 434 2.11 -34.78 2.29
N ARG A 435 3.41 -35.10 2.22
CA ARG A 435 4.45 -34.43 3.00
C ARG A 435 4.53 -32.95 2.64
N PHE A 436 4.48 -32.62 1.35
CA PHE A 436 4.52 -31.24 0.89
C PHE A 436 3.32 -30.44 1.38
N VAL A 437 2.09 -30.96 1.23
CA VAL A 437 0.87 -30.32 1.74
C VAL A 437 0.93 -30.12 3.26
N ARG A 438 1.43 -31.12 4.00
CA ARG A 438 1.62 -31.01 5.45
C ARG A 438 2.68 -29.96 5.80
N ALA A 439 3.75 -29.86 5.02
CA ALA A 439 4.78 -28.85 5.20
C ALA A 439 4.18 -27.45 4.99
N ILE A 440 3.43 -27.21 3.92
CA ILE A 440 2.70 -25.95 3.70
C ILE A 440 1.78 -25.63 4.87
N GLY A 441 0.98 -26.60 5.32
CA GLY A 441 0.06 -26.44 6.45
C GLY A 441 0.74 -26.14 7.78
N SER A 442 2.06 -26.34 7.90
CA SER A 442 2.82 -26.01 9.12
C SER A 442 3.08 -24.51 9.29
N GLY A 443 2.91 -23.69 8.24
CA GLY A 443 3.10 -22.24 8.29
C GLY A 443 4.54 -21.78 8.55
N LYS A 444 5.54 -22.67 8.47
CA LYS A 444 6.95 -22.37 8.80
C LYS A 444 7.69 -21.52 7.76
N VAL A 445 7.16 -21.42 6.55
CA VAL A 445 7.75 -20.66 5.44
C VAL A 445 6.75 -19.61 5.01
N GLU A 446 7.19 -18.35 5.00
CA GLU A 446 6.42 -17.25 4.43
C GLU A 446 6.49 -17.26 2.90
N ASN A 447 5.43 -16.82 2.22
CA ASN A 447 5.37 -16.70 0.75
C ASN A 447 5.67 -18.01 -0.01
N VAL A 448 5.09 -19.12 0.47
CA VAL A 448 5.19 -20.45 -0.14
C VAL A 448 4.82 -20.45 -1.62
N ASP A 449 3.85 -19.63 -2.02
CA ASP A 449 3.40 -19.49 -3.41
C ASP A 449 4.57 -19.12 -4.35
N ARG A 450 5.46 -18.22 -3.92
CA ARG A 450 6.63 -17.79 -4.70
C ARG A 450 7.67 -18.90 -4.82
N LEU A 451 7.93 -19.60 -3.71
CA LEU A 451 8.83 -20.75 -3.71
C LEU A 451 8.34 -21.81 -4.70
N VAL A 452 7.04 -22.12 -4.67
CA VAL A 452 6.43 -23.07 -5.59
C VAL A 452 6.55 -22.61 -7.04
N ARG A 453 6.19 -21.36 -7.33
CA ARG A 453 6.24 -20.79 -8.69
C ARG A 453 7.66 -20.84 -9.28
N VAL A 454 8.66 -20.44 -8.50
CA VAL A 454 10.08 -20.46 -8.93
C VAL A 454 10.57 -21.87 -9.20
N GLN A 455 10.25 -22.83 -8.32
CA GLN A 455 10.72 -24.21 -8.49
C GLN A 455 10.00 -24.93 -9.63
N LEU A 456 8.70 -24.69 -9.82
CA LEU A 456 7.97 -25.19 -10.99
C LEU A 456 8.51 -24.60 -12.30
N GLY A 457 8.86 -23.31 -12.33
CA GLY A 457 9.53 -22.69 -13.47
C GLY A 457 10.89 -23.33 -13.79
N ARG A 458 11.61 -23.82 -12.76
CA ARG A 458 12.84 -24.62 -12.90
C ARG A 458 12.59 -26.09 -13.23
N LYS A 459 11.34 -26.48 -13.53
CA LYS A 459 10.90 -27.86 -13.81
C LYS A 459 11.27 -28.85 -12.68
N GLN A 460 11.33 -28.38 -11.44
CA GLN A 460 11.60 -29.23 -10.27
C GLN A 460 10.36 -30.05 -9.90
N GLY A 461 10.57 -31.34 -9.61
CA GLY A 461 9.53 -32.23 -9.11
C GLY A 461 9.24 -32.04 -7.61
N ILE A 462 8.25 -32.77 -7.09
CA ILE A 462 7.75 -32.62 -5.70
C ILE A 462 8.83 -32.77 -4.61
N ARG A 463 9.84 -33.62 -4.85
CA ARG A 463 10.97 -33.79 -3.92
C ARG A 463 11.89 -32.56 -3.87
N GLY A 464 12.10 -31.93 -5.02
CA GLY A 464 12.85 -30.67 -5.09
C GLY A 464 12.12 -29.53 -4.38
N LEU A 465 10.79 -29.46 -4.56
CA LEU A 465 9.93 -28.53 -3.82
C LEU A 465 10.01 -28.74 -2.30
N LEU A 466 9.96 -29.99 -1.83
CA LEU A 466 10.14 -30.34 -0.41
C LEU A 466 11.52 -29.93 0.12
N SER A 467 12.60 -30.24 -0.61
CA SER A 467 13.96 -29.89 -0.20
C SER A 467 14.12 -28.36 -0.08
N THR A 468 13.63 -27.63 -1.08
CA THR A 468 13.69 -26.16 -1.09
C THR A 468 12.83 -25.57 0.03
N TYR A 469 11.67 -26.18 0.32
CA TYR A 469 10.81 -25.76 1.43
C TYR A 469 11.53 -25.95 2.77
N ASP A 470 12.18 -27.09 2.99
CA ASP A 470 12.93 -27.35 4.22
C ASP A 470 14.14 -26.40 4.37
N GLU A 471 14.83 -26.09 3.27
CA GLU A 471 15.89 -25.06 3.26
C GLU A 471 15.34 -23.68 3.58
N ALA A 472 14.16 -23.33 3.07
CA ALA A 472 13.49 -22.07 3.38
C ALA A 472 13.02 -22.01 4.83
N ALA A 473 12.48 -23.10 5.38
CA ALA A 473 12.05 -23.20 6.77
C ALA A 473 13.23 -23.07 7.74
N LYS A 474 14.43 -23.48 7.31
CA LYS A 474 15.70 -23.31 8.05
C LYS A 474 16.34 -21.93 7.84
N GLY A 475 15.76 -21.07 7.02
CA GLY A 475 16.31 -19.75 6.67
C GLY A 475 17.54 -19.80 5.76
N VAL A 476 17.91 -20.97 5.25
CA VAL A 476 19.06 -21.17 4.33
C VAL A 476 18.73 -20.64 2.94
N TYR A 477 17.47 -20.77 2.53
CA TYR A 477 17.00 -20.35 1.21
C TYR A 477 15.90 -19.29 1.32
N ASN A 478 16.07 -18.14 0.67
CA ASN A 478 15.07 -17.08 0.60
C ASN A 478 14.73 -16.78 -0.86
N THR A 479 13.51 -17.07 -1.29
CA THR A 479 13.04 -16.71 -2.64
C THR A 479 12.87 -15.19 -2.77
N ARG A 480 13.76 -14.53 -3.52
CA ARG A 480 13.72 -13.07 -3.81
C ARG A 480 13.20 -12.76 -5.21
N SER A 481 12.16 -13.47 -5.65
CA SER A 481 11.46 -13.19 -6.90
C SER A 481 10.20 -12.39 -6.59
N TYR A 482 10.02 -11.26 -7.25
CA TYR A 482 8.87 -10.37 -7.09
C TYR A 482 8.17 -10.22 -8.44
N VAL A 483 6.84 -10.22 -8.44
CA VAL A 483 6.05 -9.87 -9.62
C VAL A 483 5.81 -8.36 -9.69
N GLU A 484 5.36 -7.84 -10.83
CA GLU A 484 5.12 -6.40 -10.99
C GLU A 484 4.13 -5.86 -9.94
N GLU A 485 3.09 -6.64 -9.63
CA GLU A 485 2.13 -6.29 -8.59
C GLU A 485 2.76 -6.13 -7.20
N ASP A 486 3.76 -6.96 -6.86
CA ASP A 486 4.50 -6.83 -5.59
C ASP A 486 5.30 -5.52 -5.54
N HIS A 487 5.90 -5.13 -6.67
CA HIS A 487 6.62 -3.87 -6.79
C HIS A 487 5.68 -2.67 -6.67
N LEU A 488 4.55 -2.67 -7.37
CA LEU A 488 3.56 -1.60 -7.31
C LEU A 488 2.95 -1.47 -5.91
N ARG A 489 2.55 -2.59 -5.28
CA ARG A 489 2.07 -2.59 -3.88
C ARG A 489 3.14 -2.06 -2.92
N GLY A 490 4.39 -2.47 -3.10
CA GLY A 490 5.51 -1.99 -2.29
C GLY A 490 5.76 -0.49 -2.47
N ILE A 491 5.75 0.03 -3.71
CA ILE A 491 5.93 1.45 -4.03
C ILE A 491 4.79 2.28 -3.42
N LEU A 492 3.54 1.80 -3.54
CA LEU A 492 2.35 2.44 -2.98
C LEU A 492 2.46 2.56 -1.46
N LEU A 493 2.71 1.44 -0.77
CA LEU A 493 2.89 1.42 0.70
C LEU A 493 4.07 2.30 1.14
N TRP A 494 5.15 2.30 0.36
CA TRP A 494 6.33 3.08 0.66
C TRP A 494 6.08 4.59 0.58
N GLY A 495 5.35 5.10 -0.40
CA GLY A 495 5.13 6.55 -0.45
C GLY A 495 3.89 7.06 0.25
N MET A 496 2.85 6.25 0.48
CA MET A 496 1.71 6.72 1.29
C MET A 496 2.05 6.75 2.78
N ALA A 497 2.75 5.72 3.27
CA ALA A 497 2.98 5.55 4.71
C ALA A 497 4.47 5.57 5.10
N GLY A 498 5.32 5.90 4.13
CA GLY A 498 6.74 6.17 4.34
C GLY A 498 7.59 4.92 4.56
N ASN A 499 8.84 5.16 4.94
CA ASN A 499 9.86 4.14 5.09
C ASN A 499 9.49 3.05 6.11
N ARG A 500 8.84 3.41 7.21
CA ARG A 500 8.49 2.46 8.28
C ARG A 500 7.48 1.43 7.78
N VAL A 501 6.50 1.85 7.01
CA VAL A 501 5.50 0.94 6.45
C VAL A 501 6.07 0.12 5.29
N ALA A 502 6.97 0.68 4.48
CA ALA A 502 7.72 -0.12 3.51
C ALA A 502 8.54 -1.24 4.18
N ASP A 503 9.26 -0.91 5.26
CA ASP A 503 10.05 -1.87 6.02
C ASP A 503 9.17 -2.91 6.72
N PHE A 504 8.01 -2.49 7.24
CA PHE A 504 7.00 -3.40 7.78
C PHE A 504 6.45 -4.32 6.69
N ALA A 505 6.05 -3.78 5.53
CA ALA A 505 5.49 -4.55 4.43
C ALA A 505 6.51 -5.54 3.84
N HIS A 506 7.79 -5.16 3.80
CA HIS A 506 8.86 -6.09 3.44
C HIS A 506 8.94 -7.28 4.41
N ARG A 507 8.82 -7.03 5.72
CA ARG A 507 8.95 -8.07 6.76
C ARG A 507 7.66 -8.88 6.98
N ALA A 508 6.49 -8.25 6.89
CA ALA A 508 5.20 -8.86 7.23
C ALA A 508 4.47 -9.41 6.00
N LEU A 509 4.64 -8.78 4.83
CA LEU A 509 3.95 -9.15 3.59
C LEU A 509 4.91 -9.72 2.55
N GLY A 510 6.20 -9.86 2.89
CA GLY A 510 7.23 -10.32 1.95
C GLY A 510 7.41 -9.42 0.73
N LEU A 511 7.00 -8.15 0.76
CA LEU A 511 7.14 -7.25 -0.38
C LEU A 511 8.61 -6.88 -0.65
N PRO A 512 8.95 -6.29 -1.81
CA PRO A 512 10.33 -5.92 -2.11
C PRO A 512 10.91 -4.95 -1.08
N SER A 513 12.21 -5.09 -0.81
CA SER A 513 12.91 -4.18 0.10
C SER A 513 12.85 -2.74 -0.42
N ARG A 514 12.94 -1.75 0.48
CA ARG A 514 12.97 -0.33 0.09
C ARG A 514 14.05 -0.01 -0.94
N THR A 515 15.22 -0.63 -0.86
CA THR A 515 16.30 -0.42 -1.85
C THR A 515 15.88 -0.92 -3.23
N THR A 516 15.22 -2.08 -3.28
CA THR A 516 14.65 -2.64 -4.52
C THR A 516 13.54 -1.75 -5.06
N LEU A 517 12.64 -1.26 -4.19
CA LEU A 517 11.58 -0.35 -4.59
C LEU A 517 12.12 0.96 -5.16
N ARG A 518 13.18 1.54 -4.56
CA ARG A 518 13.85 2.74 -5.10
C ARG A 518 14.47 2.53 -6.47
N GLN A 519 15.05 1.36 -6.72
CA GLN A 519 15.63 1.04 -8.02
C GLN A 519 14.56 0.80 -9.10
N ARG A 520 13.36 0.36 -8.69
CA ARG A 520 12.24 0.06 -9.59
C ARG A 520 11.25 1.21 -9.76
N ALA A 521 11.26 2.19 -8.86
CA ALA A 521 10.47 3.41 -9.03
C ALA A 521 11.01 4.16 -10.26
N THR A 522 10.30 4.02 -11.38
CA THR A 522 10.67 4.55 -12.71
C THR A 522 10.25 6.00 -12.90
N VAL A 523 9.64 6.64 -11.90
CA VAL A 523 9.05 7.96 -12.09
C VAL A 523 10.14 9.00 -12.31
N PRO A 524 10.11 9.69 -13.46
CA PRO A 524 11.09 10.71 -13.75
C PRO A 524 11.02 11.77 -12.66
N PRO A 525 12.13 12.04 -11.98
CA PRO A 525 12.07 12.88 -10.81
C PRO A 525 12.01 14.36 -11.19
N ILE A 526 11.18 15.12 -10.48
CA ILE A 526 11.02 16.56 -10.72
C ILE A 526 12.36 17.27 -10.51
N VAL A 527 12.62 18.25 -11.36
CA VAL A 527 13.83 19.07 -11.37
C VAL A 527 13.47 20.47 -10.87
N PRO A 528 14.06 20.94 -9.76
CA PRO A 528 13.89 22.31 -9.30
C PRO A 528 14.71 23.27 -10.16
N SER A 529 14.29 24.53 -10.20
CA SER A 529 15.11 25.62 -10.69
C SER A 529 16.03 26.11 -9.56
N PRO A 530 17.37 25.91 -9.65
CA PRO A 530 18.30 26.35 -8.62
C PRO A 530 18.40 27.89 -8.55
N GLY A 531 18.14 28.56 -9.69
CA GLY A 531 18.06 30.01 -9.81
C GLY A 531 16.79 30.44 -10.55
N ARG A 532 16.92 31.36 -11.50
CA ARG A 532 15.80 31.77 -12.36
C ARG A 532 15.27 30.58 -13.18
N PRO A 533 13.95 30.31 -13.16
CA PRO A 533 13.32 29.26 -13.95
C PRO A 533 13.69 29.30 -15.43
N GLN A 534 13.91 28.13 -16.02
CA GLN A 534 14.10 27.97 -17.46
C GLN A 534 12.99 27.12 -18.06
N ALA A 535 12.57 27.47 -19.29
CA ALA A 535 11.55 26.72 -20.02
C ALA A 535 11.93 25.23 -20.20
N ALA A 536 13.22 24.92 -20.37
CA ALA A 536 13.71 23.55 -20.48
C ALA A 536 13.51 22.72 -19.20
N GLU A 537 13.66 23.34 -18.02
CA GLU A 537 13.42 22.67 -16.73
C GLU A 537 11.93 22.34 -16.58
N VAL A 538 11.07 23.31 -16.92
CA VAL A 538 9.61 23.15 -16.88
C VAL A 538 9.16 22.08 -17.89
N ALA A 539 9.67 22.11 -19.13
CA ALA A 539 9.35 21.12 -20.15
C ALA A 539 9.75 19.70 -19.73
N LYS A 540 10.87 19.55 -19.02
CA LYS A 540 11.30 18.27 -18.43
C LYS A 540 10.35 17.80 -17.33
N ASN A 541 9.89 18.71 -16.48
CA ASN A 541 8.92 18.40 -15.43
C ASN A 541 7.53 18.07 -16.00
N VAL A 542 7.13 18.68 -17.12
CA VAL A 542 5.93 18.28 -17.86
C VAL A 542 6.08 16.85 -18.39
N GLY A 543 7.21 16.49 -19.00
CA GLY A 543 7.47 15.09 -19.36
C GLY A 543 7.31 14.14 -18.17
N ALA A 544 7.97 14.47 -17.05
CA ALA A 544 7.91 13.70 -15.82
C ALA A 544 6.49 13.50 -15.26
N CYS A 545 5.64 14.52 -15.33
CA CYS A 545 4.29 14.49 -14.79
C CYS A 545 3.27 13.79 -15.69
N PHE A 546 3.50 13.76 -17.00
CA PHE A 546 2.47 13.39 -17.98
C PHE A 546 2.80 12.15 -18.82
N GLU A 547 4.07 11.77 -19.00
CA GLU A 547 4.46 10.60 -19.82
C GLU A 547 3.73 9.31 -19.40
N GLY A 548 3.63 9.07 -18.09
CA GLY A 548 2.96 7.89 -17.52
C GLY A 548 1.43 7.90 -17.59
N ILE A 549 0.80 8.98 -18.07
CA ILE A 549 -0.67 9.11 -18.21
C ILE A 549 -1.10 9.52 -19.61
N THR A 550 -0.20 9.47 -20.60
CA THR A 550 -0.48 9.81 -22.00
C THR A 550 -1.66 9.05 -22.59
N GLU A 551 -1.80 7.75 -22.30
CA GLU A 551 -2.94 6.94 -22.71
C GLU A 551 -4.28 7.49 -22.18
N VAL A 552 -4.29 7.97 -20.93
CA VAL A 552 -5.48 8.57 -20.30
C VAL A 552 -5.76 9.97 -20.86
N LEU A 553 -4.73 10.66 -21.37
CA LEU A 553 -4.87 11.95 -22.04
C LEU A 553 -5.42 11.82 -23.46
N ALA A 554 -5.19 10.70 -24.14
CA ALA A 554 -5.49 10.52 -25.57
C ALA A 554 -6.99 10.50 -25.94
N THR A 555 -7.89 10.38 -24.97
CA THR A 555 -9.31 10.08 -25.20
C THR A 555 -10.16 11.20 -25.82
N LYS A 556 -9.76 12.49 -25.71
CA LYS A 556 -10.35 13.67 -26.40
C LYS A 556 -9.37 14.87 -26.34
N LYS A 557 -9.31 15.72 -27.38
CA LYS A 557 -8.47 16.95 -27.44
C LYS A 557 -9.27 18.11 -28.10
N PRO A 558 -9.03 19.38 -27.71
CA PRO A 558 -8.10 19.84 -26.67
C PRO A 558 -8.66 19.63 -25.25
N LYS A 559 -7.78 19.43 -24.26
CA LYS A 559 -8.17 19.38 -22.84
C LYS A 559 -7.75 20.67 -22.15
N HIS A 560 -8.68 21.30 -21.45
CA HIS A 560 -8.38 22.54 -20.72
C HIS A 560 -7.62 22.28 -19.43
N ALA A 561 -6.68 23.16 -19.11
CA ALA A 561 -5.97 23.16 -17.85
C ALA A 561 -5.80 24.56 -17.29
N VAL A 562 -5.78 24.65 -15.97
CA VAL A 562 -5.43 25.84 -15.21
C VAL A 562 -3.97 25.73 -14.81
N LEU A 563 -3.18 26.77 -15.11
CA LEU A 563 -1.81 26.88 -14.62
C LEU A 563 -1.81 27.62 -13.28
N MET A 564 -1.66 26.87 -12.20
CA MET A 564 -1.78 27.34 -10.81
C MET A 564 -0.41 27.72 -10.26
N PHE A 565 -0.31 28.87 -9.59
CA PHE A 565 0.88 29.33 -8.90
C PHE A 565 0.60 29.63 -7.43
N ASP A 566 1.41 29.08 -6.54
CA ASP A 566 1.37 29.42 -5.12
C ASP A 566 2.75 29.25 -4.45
N GLU A 567 2.95 29.90 -3.32
CA GLU A 567 4.15 29.73 -2.51
C GLU A 567 3.95 28.82 -1.30
N ILE A 568 4.96 27.98 -1.06
CA ILE A 568 5.08 27.23 0.17
C ILE A 568 6.27 27.77 0.97
N ALA A 569 6.04 28.10 2.25
CA ALA A 569 7.11 28.44 3.16
C ALA A 569 8.10 27.27 3.33
N THR A 570 9.39 27.56 3.21
CA THR A 570 10.47 26.57 3.29
C THR A 570 11.44 26.86 4.43
N GLU A 571 12.14 25.82 4.91
CA GLU A 571 13.24 26.02 5.84
C GLU A 571 14.40 26.75 5.12
N ARG A 572 14.87 27.87 5.69
CA ARG A 572 15.96 28.68 5.15
C ARG A 572 17.29 27.93 5.23
N ARG A 573 17.55 27.05 4.27
CA ARG A 573 18.72 26.18 4.25
C ARG A 573 19.19 25.93 2.82
N ILE A 574 20.51 26.01 2.61
CA ILE A 574 21.14 25.59 1.36
C ILE A 574 21.43 24.09 1.41
N ARG A 575 21.10 23.37 0.34
CA ARG A 575 21.34 21.94 0.17
C ARG A 575 21.99 21.67 -1.17
N TRP A 576 22.91 20.72 -1.24
CA TRP A 576 23.40 20.22 -2.51
C TRP A 576 22.47 19.10 -3.02
N ASP A 577 22.01 19.23 -4.26
CA ASP A 577 21.29 18.19 -4.98
C ASP A 577 22.27 17.38 -5.84
N PRO A 578 22.56 16.11 -5.49
CA PRO A 578 23.47 15.29 -6.27
C PRO A 578 22.95 14.95 -7.67
N ARG A 579 21.65 15.10 -7.94
CA ARG A 579 21.06 14.77 -9.25
C ARG A 579 21.35 15.83 -10.31
N THR A 580 21.23 17.10 -9.92
CA THR A 580 21.49 18.24 -10.81
C THR A 580 22.89 18.83 -10.63
N ASN A 581 23.62 18.37 -9.60
CA ASN A 581 24.88 18.92 -9.15
C ASN A 581 24.81 20.42 -8.80
N ASN A 582 23.66 20.88 -8.32
CA ASN A 582 23.42 22.28 -7.96
C ASN A 582 23.09 22.47 -6.47
N PHE A 583 23.37 23.67 -5.98
CA PHE A 583 22.91 24.17 -4.70
C PHE A 583 21.47 24.67 -4.82
N LEU A 584 20.61 24.16 -3.93
CA LEU A 584 19.21 24.53 -3.76
C LEU A 584 19.03 25.31 -2.47
N GLY A 585 17.92 26.05 -2.34
CA GLY A 585 17.61 26.86 -1.16
C GLY A 585 18.20 28.28 -1.21
N VAL A 586 18.69 28.68 -2.38
CA VAL A 586 19.05 30.06 -2.73
C VAL A 586 17.86 30.72 -3.41
N CYS A 587 17.63 32.01 -3.16
CA CYS A 587 16.57 32.77 -3.84
C CYS A 587 16.92 33.04 -5.31
N ARG A 588 15.97 32.84 -6.23
CA ARG A 588 16.19 33.04 -7.67
C ARG A 588 16.58 34.46 -8.05
N GLU A 589 16.16 35.46 -7.27
CA GLU A 589 16.38 36.88 -7.56
C GLU A 589 17.86 37.26 -7.48
N HIS A 590 18.63 36.56 -6.64
CA HIS A 590 20.05 36.84 -6.38
C HIS A 590 20.97 35.65 -6.69
N ALA A 591 20.40 34.56 -7.20
CA ALA A 591 21.12 33.34 -7.58
C ALA A 591 22.27 33.59 -8.56
N ASN A 592 22.17 34.60 -9.41
CA ASN A 592 23.19 34.96 -10.41
C ASN A 592 24.45 35.62 -9.82
N GLN A 593 24.48 35.91 -8.51
CA GLN A 593 25.61 36.56 -7.84
C GLN A 593 26.64 35.55 -7.30
N ALA A 594 26.39 34.25 -7.44
CA ALA A 594 27.31 33.19 -7.04
C ALA A 594 27.16 31.97 -7.98
N SER A 595 28.18 31.12 -8.04
CA SER A 595 28.06 29.82 -8.68
C SER A 595 27.10 28.93 -7.89
N LEU A 596 26.08 28.39 -8.58
CA LEU A 596 25.17 27.41 -7.98
C LEU A 596 25.57 25.97 -8.28
N GLN A 597 26.56 25.75 -9.14
CA GLN A 597 27.03 24.41 -9.47
C GLN A 597 28.15 24.00 -8.52
N PHE A 598 28.12 22.77 -8.03
CA PHE A 598 29.17 22.25 -7.17
C PHE A 598 30.29 21.60 -7.99
N ASN A 599 31.34 22.36 -8.28
CA ASN A 599 32.54 21.85 -8.96
C ASN A 599 33.68 21.57 -7.96
N SER A 600 33.74 22.35 -6.89
CA SER A 600 34.78 22.29 -5.86
C SER A 600 34.29 22.83 -4.51
N GLU A 601 35.08 22.61 -3.46
CA GLU A 601 34.84 23.20 -2.13
C GLU A 601 34.86 24.75 -2.18
N ARG A 602 35.59 25.35 -3.13
CA ARG A 602 35.65 26.82 -3.29
C ARG A 602 34.30 27.41 -3.71
N ASP A 603 33.52 26.71 -4.52
CA ASP A 603 32.18 27.18 -4.91
C ASP A 603 31.25 27.28 -3.70
N LEU A 604 31.38 26.32 -2.77
CA LEU A 604 30.65 26.33 -1.51
C LEU A 604 31.08 27.50 -0.63
N GLU A 605 32.38 27.70 -0.46
CA GLU A 605 32.94 28.83 0.31
C GLU A 605 32.51 30.18 -0.27
N GLU A 606 32.54 30.32 -1.60
CA GLU A 606 32.10 31.52 -2.30
C GLU A 606 30.61 31.77 -2.11
N LEU A 607 29.76 30.76 -2.23
CA LEU A 607 28.32 30.89 -2.01
C LEU A 607 28.01 31.34 -0.57
N PHE A 608 28.68 30.75 0.43
CA PHE A 608 28.50 31.15 1.82
C PHE A 608 29.06 32.55 2.09
N ARG A 609 30.19 32.93 1.50
CA ARG A 609 30.73 34.30 1.57
C ARG A 609 29.76 35.30 0.95
N ALA A 610 29.24 35.04 -0.25
CA ALA A 610 28.25 35.89 -0.90
C ALA A 610 26.97 36.03 -0.06
N LYS A 611 26.56 34.97 0.64
CA LYS A 611 25.45 35.01 1.59
C LYS A 611 25.77 35.83 2.86
N GLU A 612 26.99 35.77 3.38
CA GLU A 612 27.42 36.58 4.53
C GLU A 612 27.53 38.07 4.17
N GLU A 613 27.94 38.37 2.94
CA GLU A 613 28.00 39.72 2.37
C GLU A 613 26.61 40.28 1.99
N GLY A 614 25.55 39.46 2.07
CA GLY A 614 24.19 39.86 1.70
C GLY A 614 23.94 39.97 0.19
N LYS A 615 24.86 39.45 -0.63
CA LYS A 615 24.71 39.36 -2.09
C LYS A 615 23.69 38.30 -2.48
N VAL A 616 23.69 37.18 -1.75
CA VAL A 616 22.76 36.05 -1.96
C VAL A 616 21.90 35.87 -0.71
N HIS A 617 20.61 35.53 -0.88
CA HIS A 617 19.70 35.24 0.23
C HIS A 617 19.25 33.78 0.21
N PHE A 618 18.88 33.28 1.39
CA PHE A 618 18.12 32.04 1.48
C PHE A 618 16.75 32.20 0.82
N ALA A 619 16.31 31.16 0.14
CA ALA A 619 14.89 31.00 -0.18
C ALA A 619 14.13 30.81 1.15
N GLY A 620 13.25 31.75 1.48
CA GLY A 620 12.35 31.63 2.62
C GLY A 620 11.05 30.93 2.26
N GLU A 621 10.73 30.95 0.97
CA GLU A 621 9.57 30.32 0.36
C GLU A 621 10.01 29.72 -0.99
N ALA A 622 9.16 28.87 -1.54
CA ALA A 622 9.32 28.36 -2.89
C ALA A 622 8.01 28.53 -3.64
N THR A 623 8.07 29.22 -4.79
CA THR A 623 6.98 29.24 -5.75
C THR A 623 6.92 27.89 -6.44
N VAL A 624 5.74 27.29 -6.42
CA VAL A 624 5.40 26.06 -7.13
C VAL A 624 4.37 26.41 -8.18
N ALA A 625 4.61 25.99 -9.42
CA ALA A 625 3.60 26.03 -10.48
C ALA A 625 3.13 24.61 -10.76
N ALA A 626 1.82 24.43 -10.93
CA ALA A 626 1.23 23.14 -11.25
C ALA A 626 0.12 23.27 -12.29
N LEU A 627 -0.01 22.25 -13.13
CA LEU A 627 -1.11 22.10 -14.07
C LEU A 627 -2.26 21.36 -13.40
N GLY A 628 -3.45 21.94 -13.48
CA GLY A 628 -4.69 21.33 -13.02
C GLY A 628 -5.64 21.12 -14.18
N ILE A 629 -5.76 19.89 -14.66
CA ILE A 629 -6.64 19.56 -15.80
C ILE A 629 -8.10 19.73 -15.37
N LEU A 630 -8.91 20.34 -16.23
CA LEU A 630 -10.36 20.41 -16.08
C LEU A 630 -10.95 19.12 -16.67
N SER A 631 -11.17 18.12 -15.82
CA SER A 631 -11.66 16.81 -16.23
C SER A 631 -12.51 16.17 -15.14
N ASP A 632 -13.44 15.34 -15.59
CA ASP A 632 -14.28 14.45 -14.78
C ASP A 632 -13.50 13.25 -14.21
N SER A 633 -12.32 12.97 -14.76
CA SER A 633 -11.48 11.86 -14.33
C SER A 633 -10.70 12.20 -13.06
N THR A 634 -10.98 11.48 -11.98
CA THR A 634 -10.25 11.57 -10.71
C THR A 634 -8.75 11.27 -10.85
N ARG A 635 -8.33 10.54 -11.91
CA ARG A 635 -6.92 10.28 -12.22
C ARG A 635 -6.18 11.50 -12.81
N LEU A 636 -6.90 12.37 -13.50
CA LEU A 636 -6.37 13.61 -14.11
C LEU A 636 -6.54 14.83 -13.20
N TYR A 637 -7.41 14.71 -12.21
CA TYR A 637 -7.83 15.76 -11.29
C TYR A 637 -6.68 16.42 -10.51
N ALA A 638 -5.69 15.63 -10.08
CA ALA A 638 -4.63 16.07 -9.17
C ALA A 638 -3.75 17.19 -9.75
N ALA A 639 -3.24 18.07 -8.88
CA ALA A 639 -2.23 19.05 -9.27
C ALA A 639 -0.97 18.34 -9.80
N ARG A 640 -0.47 18.79 -10.95
CA ARG A 640 0.74 18.26 -11.60
C ARG A 640 1.85 19.33 -11.56
N PRO A 641 2.75 19.30 -10.56
CA PRO A 641 3.79 20.30 -10.43
C PRO A 641 4.76 20.29 -11.61
N VAL A 642 4.97 21.47 -12.20
CA VAL A 642 5.84 21.67 -13.36
C VAL A 642 6.98 22.65 -13.06
N LEU A 643 6.87 23.44 -11.99
CA LEU A 643 7.91 24.36 -11.53
C LEU A 643 8.07 24.28 -10.02
N ILE A 644 9.32 24.32 -9.56
CA ILE A 644 9.67 24.60 -8.16
C ILE A 644 10.86 25.54 -8.18
N SER A 645 10.73 26.73 -7.60
CA SER A 645 11.82 27.70 -7.53
C SER A 645 11.78 28.49 -6.23
N GLY A 646 12.92 28.61 -5.56
CA GLY A 646 13.06 29.33 -4.29
C GLY A 646 13.08 30.85 -4.47
N ASP A 647 12.49 31.59 -3.54
CA ASP A 647 12.41 33.05 -3.62
C ASP A 647 12.58 33.77 -2.29
N CYS A 648 12.84 35.08 -2.38
CA CYS A 648 12.98 35.97 -1.23
C CYS A 648 12.00 37.15 -1.27
N LYS A 649 10.98 37.11 -2.13
CA LYS A 649 9.96 38.16 -2.33
C LYS A 649 10.50 39.54 -2.67
N LYS A 650 11.69 39.63 -3.28
CA LYS A 650 12.32 40.91 -3.63
C LYS A 650 12.08 41.33 -5.08
N GLU A 651 11.63 40.44 -5.93
CA GLU A 651 11.32 40.75 -7.34
C GLU A 651 10.05 41.62 -7.47
N THR A 652 10.06 42.48 -8.48
CA THR A 652 8.88 43.25 -8.92
C THR A 652 7.90 42.37 -9.68
N GLY A 653 6.65 42.83 -9.87
CA GLY A 653 5.66 42.10 -10.68
C GLY A 653 6.11 41.85 -12.12
N LEU A 654 6.81 42.80 -12.74
CA LEU A 654 7.33 42.64 -14.10
C LEU A 654 8.50 41.64 -14.16
N GLU A 655 9.37 41.64 -13.15
CA GLU A 655 10.43 40.63 -13.03
C GLU A 655 9.85 39.24 -12.78
N HIS A 656 8.78 39.13 -11.97
CA HIS A 656 8.07 37.88 -11.75
C HIS A 656 7.44 37.35 -13.05
N LEU A 657 6.83 38.24 -13.86
CA LEU A 657 6.32 37.89 -15.18
C LEU A 657 7.42 37.29 -16.08
N ARG A 658 8.54 38.01 -16.21
CA ARG A 658 9.64 37.62 -17.09
C ARG A 658 10.43 36.40 -16.61
N SER A 659 10.61 36.25 -15.30
CA SER A 659 11.49 35.22 -14.74
C SER A 659 10.76 33.96 -14.30
N VAL A 660 9.45 34.01 -14.06
CA VAL A 660 8.66 32.87 -13.56
C VAL A 660 7.54 32.50 -14.53
N LEU A 661 6.63 33.42 -14.83
CA LEU A 661 5.43 33.12 -15.61
C LEU A 661 5.75 32.76 -17.06
N ASN A 662 6.49 33.61 -17.79
CA ASN A 662 6.80 33.37 -19.19
C ASN A 662 7.59 32.06 -19.40
N PRO A 663 8.70 31.78 -18.67
CA PRO A 663 9.40 30.51 -18.81
C PRO A 663 8.54 29.29 -18.49
N THR A 664 7.57 29.44 -17.57
CA THR A 664 6.64 28.36 -17.25
C THR A 664 5.65 28.10 -18.38
N LEU A 665 5.05 29.15 -18.93
CA LEU A 665 4.15 29.06 -20.08
C LEU A 665 4.88 28.49 -21.29
N ASP A 666 6.07 29.01 -21.62
CA ASP A 666 6.90 28.52 -22.73
C ASP A 666 7.25 27.03 -22.54
N GLY A 667 7.65 26.64 -21.33
CA GLY A 667 7.99 25.26 -21.00
C GLY A 667 6.81 24.31 -21.15
N VAL A 668 5.62 24.72 -20.68
CA VAL A 668 4.38 23.95 -20.81
C VAL A 668 3.95 23.87 -22.28
N ASN A 669 3.96 25.00 -22.99
CA ASN A 669 3.55 25.10 -24.37
C ASN A 669 4.45 24.29 -25.32
N SER A 670 5.76 24.21 -25.04
CA SER A 670 6.71 23.36 -25.77
C SER A 670 6.40 21.85 -25.70
N LYS A 671 5.49 21.44 -24.80
CA LYS A 671 5.03 20.06 -24.61
C LYS A 671 3.55 19.90 -24.93
N LYS A 672 2.94 20.82 -25.70
CA LYS A 672 1.56 20.68 -26.20
C LYS A 672 1.36 19.37 -26.98
N ASP A 673 2.33 18.94 -27.78
CA ASP A 673 2.22 17.67 -28.56
C ASP A 673 2.08 16.44 -27.66
N LEU A 674 2.85 16.42 -26.57
CA LEU A 674 2.82 15.35 -25.57
C LEU A 674 1.50 15.35 -24.78
N THR A 675 1.07 16.52 -24.33
CA THR A 675 0.00 16.64 -23.34
C THR A 675 -1.38 16.84 -23.95
N GLY A 676 -1.48 17.48 -25.12
CA GLY A 676 -2.72 17.96 -25.72
C GLY A 676 -3.46 19.01 -24.87
N LEU A 677 -2.77 19.63 -23.91
CA LEU A 677 -3.37 20.59 -22.99
C LEU A 677 -3.37 22.00 -23.56
N GLN A 678 -4.48 22.69 -23.36
CA GLN A 678 -4.62 24.12 -23.61
C GLN A 678 -4.75 24.83 -22.26
N ILE A 679 -3.86 25.79 -22.01
CA ILE A 679 -3.90 26.59 -20.80
C ILE A 679 -4.96 27.66 -20.99
N VAL A 680 -6.11 27.49 -20.33
CA VAL A 680 -7.23 28.42 -20.48
C VAL A 680 -7.18 29.58 -19.49
N SER A 681 -6.51 29.38 -18.36
CA SER A 681 -6.32 30.38 -17.33
C SER A 681 -5.07 30.17 -16.49
N VAL A 682 -4.56 31.27 -15.94
CA VAL A 682 -3.53 31.28 -14.90
C VAL A 682 -4.17 31.64 -13.57
N ALA A 683 -3.91 30.86 -12.52
CA ALA A 683 -4.50 31.05 -11.21
C ALA A 683 -3.44 31.34 -10.14
N SER A 684 -3.76 32.24 -9.22
CA SER A 684 -2.91 32.60 -8.09
C SER A 684 -3.77 33.03 -6.91
N ASP A 685 -3.15 33.12 -5.73
CA ASP A 685 -3.71 33.84 -4.60
C ASP A 685 -3.81 35.37 -4.87
N GLY A 686 -4.19 36.12 -3.84
CA GLY A 686 -4.29 37.58 -3.84
C GLY A 686 -2.99 38.35 -3.57
N GLU A 687 -1.79 37.79 -3.75
CA GLU A 687 -0.53 38.52 -3.56
C GLU A 687 -0.39 39.66 -4.58
N SER A 688 -0.10 40.88 -4.12
CA SER A 688 -0.05 42.07 -4.98
C SER A 688 1.03 42.02 -6.07
N ARG A 689 2.16 41.34 -5.81
CA ARG A 689 3.25 41.18 -6.79
C ARG A 689 2.79 40.34 -7.98
N ARG A 690 2.26 39.14 -7.70
CA ARG A 690 1.66 38.24 -8.70
C ARG A 690 0.45 38.88 -9.37
N GLY A 691 -0.39 39.60 -8.63
CA GLY A 691 -1.52 40.36 -9.19
C GLY A 691 -1.11 41.31 -10.31
N LYS A 692 -0.01 42.07 -10.14
CA LYS A 692 0.52 42.93 -11.21
C LYS A 692 1.02 42.13 -12.40
N ALA A 693 1.75 41.04 -12.17
CA ALA A 693 2.27 40.17 -13.23
C ALA A 693 1.13 39.56 -14.07
N PHE A 694 0.07 39.10 -13.40
CA PHE A 694 -1.11 38.50 -14.03
C PHE A 694 -1.89 39.51 -14.86
N ILE A 695 -2.10 40.72 -14.33
CA ILE A 695 -2.77 41.79 -15.09
C ILE A 695 -1.96 42.10 -16.35
N THR A 696 -0.64 42.27 -16.25
CA THR A 696 0.20 42.50 -17.44
C THR A 696 0.15 41.35 -18.44
N LEU A 697 0.01 40.10 -17.99
CA LEU A 697 -0.08 38.92 -18.85
C LEU A 697 -1.46 38.74 -19.51
N THR A 698 -2.54 39.14 -18.83
CA THR A 698 -3.93 38.78 -19.19
C THR A 698 -4.80 39.96 -19.59
N PHE A 699 -4.26 41.18 -19.54
CA PHE A 699 -4.88 42.41 -20.04
C PHE A 699 -3.97 43.04 -21.11
N ASP A 700 -3.65 42.25 -22.13
CA ASP A 700 -2.75 42.65 -23.21
C ASP A 700 -3.52 43.30 -24.36
N HIS A 701 -4.62 42.69 -24.79
CA HIS A 701 -5.48 43.21 -25.86
C HIS A 701 -6.96 42.87 -25.62
N ILE A 702 -7.86 43.51 -26.38
CA ILE A 702 -9.30 43.21 -26.36
C ILE A 702 -9.55 41.95 -27.19
N LEU A 703 -10.40 41.04 -26.70
CA LEU A 703 -10.80 39.81 -27.38
C LEU A 703 -11.20 40.08 -28.83
N SER A 704 -10.55 39.38 -29.77
CA SER A 704 -10.82 39.54 -31.19
C SER A 704 -12.24 39.09 -31.54
N ARG A 705 -12.88 39.81 -32.47
CA ARG A 705 -14.18 39.39 -33.05
C ARG A 705 -14.09 38.08 -33.82
N ASP A 706 -12.89 37.72 -34.27
CA ASP A 706 -12.61 36.46 -34.96
C ASP A 706 -12.42 35.30 -33.98
N SER A 707 -12.32 35.57 -32.67
CA SER A 707 -12.22 34.50 -31.67
C SER A 707 -13.54 33.73 -31.58
N PRO A 708 -13.52 32.37 -31.59
CA PRO A 708 -14.72 31.55 -31.50
C PRO A 708 -15.57 31.80 -30.25
N ILE A 709 -14.97 32.29 -29.16
CA ILE A 709 -15.67 32.57 -27.90
C ILE A 709 -16.31 33.95 -27.86
N TYR A 710 -15.97 34.85 -28.79
CA TYR A 710 -16.45 36.24 -28.80
C TYR A 710 -18.00 36.33 -28.87
N PRO A 711 -18.71 35.59 -29.74
CA PRO A 711 -20.17 35.64 -29.79
C PRO A 711 -20.86 35.20 -28.48
N LEU A 712 -20.19 34.39 -27.66
CA LEU A 712 -20.72 33.94 -26.37
C LEU A 712 -20.50 34.96 -25.24
N LEU A 713 -19.61 35.94 -25.46
CA LEU A 713 -19.12 36.86 -24.44
C LEU A 713 -19.41 38.33 -24.75
N GLU A 714 -19.87 38.67 -25.95
CA GLU A 714 -20.20 40.06 -26.32
C GLU A 714 -21.54 40.54 -25.73
N ASP A 715 -22.51 39.65 -25.57
CA ASP A 715 -23.87 39.98 -25.11
C ASP A 715 -23.95 40.38 -23.62
N PRO A 716 -23.22 39.72 -22.68
CA PRO A 716 -23.29 40.09 -21.27
C PRO A 716 -22.86 41.55 -21.04
N LYS A 717 -23.81 42.37 -20.57
CA LYS A 717 -23.59 43.80 -20.31
C LYS A 717 -22.44 44.01 -19.32
N PHE A 718 -21.55 44.94 -19.66
CA PHE A 718 -20.37 45.28 -18.86
C PHE A 718 -19.33 44.17 -18.73
N MET A 719 -19.40 43.11 -19.55
CA MET A 719 -18.33 42.11 -19.62
C MET A 719 -17.03 42.77 -20.06
N ASP A 720 -15.99 42.55 -19.29
CA ASP A 720 -14.64 42.98 -19.62
C ASP A 720 -14.03 41.97 -20.61
N LEU A 721 -13.73 42.43 -21.81
CA LEU A 721 -13.21 41.61 -22.91
C LEU A 721 -11.68 41.62 -23.03
N TRP A 722 -10.94 42.20 -22.08
CA TRP A 722 -9.47 42.15 -22.11
C TRP A 722 -8.95 40.73 -21.89
N VAL A 723 -7.98 40.29 -22.68
CA VAL A 723 -7.36 38.96 -22.60
C VAL A 723 -5.85 39.05 -22.84
N GLY A 724 -5.14 37.97 -22.49
CA GLY A 724 -3.77 37.72 -22.93
C GLY A 724 -3.73 36.98 -24.26
N GLU A 725 -2.52 36.60 -24.68
CA GLU A 725 -2.30 35.70 -25.81
C GLU A 725 -3.07 34.37 -25.65
N ASP A 726 -3.54 33.77 -26.74
CA ASP A 726 -4.42 32.58 -26.75
C ASP A 726 -5.71 32.75 -25.92
N ASP A 727 -6.26 33.98 -25.91
CA ASP A 727 -7.43 34.39 -25.10
C ASP A 727 -7.25 34.15 -23.59
N LEU A 728 -6.00 34.09 -23.09
CA LEU A 728 -5.68 33.70 -21.71
C LEU A 728 -6.29 34.66 -20.68
N THR A 729 -6.92 34.11 -19.64
CA THR A 729 -7.49 34.89 -18.53
C THR A 729 -6.79 34.62 -17.19
N GLY A 730 -6.81 35.63 -16.32
CA GLY A 730 -6.29 35.54 -14.97
C GLY A 730 -7.39 35.17 -13.98
N ASP A 731 -7.07 34.29 -13.04
CA ASP A 731 -7.99 33.78 -12.04
C ASP A 731 -7.49 34.04 -10.62
N LYS A 732 -8.44 34.11 -9.68
CA LYS A 732 -8.20 34.23 -8.25
C LYS A 732 -8.93 33.13 -7.52
N ASP A 733 -8.23 32.49 -6.60
CA ASP A 733 -8.79 31.38 -5.86
C ASP A 733 -10.05 31.81 -5.06
N PRO A 734 -11.19 31.09 -5.24
CA PRO A 734 -12.45 31.45 -4.60
C PRO A 734 -12.38 31.37 -3.08
N LYS A 735 -11.67 30.38 -2.50
CA LYS A 735 -11.55 30.26 -1.03
C LYS A 735 -10.78 31.44 -0.47
N HIS A 736 -9.74 31.92 -1.15
CA HIS A 736 -9.04 33.15 -0.76
C HIS A 736 -9.91 34.41 -0.89
N VAL A 737 -10.77 34.49 -1.91
CA VAL A 737 -11.74 35.58 -2.06
C VAL A 737 -12.75 35.57 -0.89
N PHE A 738 -13.33 34.42 -0.54
CA PHE A 738 -14.29 34.29 0.55
C PHE A 738 -13.69 34.68 1.91
N LYS A 739 -12.48 34.18 2.20
CA LYS A 739 -11.72 34.56 3.40
C LYS A 739 -11.52 36.08 3.48
N ARG A 740 -11.22 36.73 2.36
CA ARG A 740 -11.03 38.19 2.32
C ARG A 740 -12.34 38.97 2.45
N GLY A 741 -13.45 38.45 1.91
CA GLY A 741 -14.80 38.95 2.17
C GLY A 741 -15.14 38.96 3.66
N ARG A 742 -14.97 37.82 4.34
CA ARG A 742 -15.13 37.73 5.80
C ARG A 742 -14.19 38.69 6.55
N ASN A 743 -12.91 38.73 6.17
CA ASN A 743 -11.94 39.63 6.77
C ASN A 743 -12.30 41.11 6.60
N ARG A 744 -13.05 41.50 5.55
CA ARG A 744 -13.58 42.86 5.39
C ARG A 744 -14.61 43.18 6.48
N LEU A 745 -15.54 42.27 6.71
CA LEU A 745 -16.62 42.40 7.70
C LEU A 745 -16.11 42.42 9.15
N VAL A 746 -15.06 41.64 9.44
CA VAL A 746 -14.52 41.47 10.80
C VAL A 746 -13.52 42.57 11.20
N ARG A 747 -12.98 43.33 10.24
CA ARG A 747 -12.08 44.45 10.54
C ARG A 747 -12.84 45.60 11.23
N PRO A 748 -12.18 46.40 12.09
CA PRO A 748 -12.80 47.58 12.70
C PRO A 748 -13.35 48.58 11.68
N VAL A 749 -12.69 48.68 10.52
CA VAL A 749 -13.12 49.53 9.40
C VAL A 749 -14.45 49.06 8.79
N GLY A 750 -14.89 47.82 9.05
CA GLY A 750 -16.21 47.33 8.65
C GLY A 750 -16.45 47.37 7.13
N MET A 751 -17.70 47.50 6.71
CA MET A 751 -18.13 47.70 5.32
C MET A 751 -19.22 48.78 5.27
N LYS A 752 -19.14 49.72 4.33
CA LYS A 752 -20.17 50.75 4.12
C LYS A 752 -21.12 50.32 3.01
N VAL A 753 -22.42 50.41 3.26
CA VAL A 753 -23.49 50.07 2.32
C VAL A 753 -24.53 51.17 2.36
N PHE A 754 -24.68 51.94 1.26
CA PHE A 754 -25.67 53.01 1.11
C PHE A 754 -25.74 53.95 2.32
N GLY A 755 -24.57 54.46 2.73
CA GLY A 755 -24.44 55.36 3.88
C GLY A 755 -24.40 54.68 5.25
N THR A 756 -24.77 53.40 5.36
CA THR A 756 -24.76 52.64 6.63
C THR A 756 -23.43 51.93 6.85
N HIS A 757 -22.87 52.03 8.06
CA HIS A 757 -21.57 51.43 8.39
C HIS A 757 -21.74 50.12 9.16
N ILE A 758 -21.49 49.00 8.49
CA ILE A 758 -21.55 47.66 9.04
C ILE A 758 -20.20 47.36 9.72
N THR A 759 -20.16 47.46 11.04
CA THR A 759 -18.99 47.11 11.85
C THR A 759 -19.16 45.74 12.53
N PRO A 760 -18.10 45.12 13.06
CA PRO A 760 -18.23 43.88 13.84
C PRO A 760 -19.19 44.00 15.03
N ALA A 761 -19.30 45.20 15.63
CA ALA A 761 -20.24 45.46 16.71
C ALA A 761 -21.70 45.44 16.23
N VAL A 762 -21.96 46.05 15.07
CA VAL A 762 -23.27 46.02 14.41
C VAL A 762 -23.65 44.58 14.06
N LEU A 763 -22.73 43.83 13.44
CA LEU A 763 -22.93 42.41 13.11
C LEU A 763 -23.24 41.58 14.36
N ARG A 764 -22.50 41.77 15.46
CA ARG A 764 -22.75 41.06 16.72
C ARG A 764 -24.19 41.27 17.21
N VAL A 765 -24.66 42.51 17.24
CA VAL A 765 -26.03 42.84 17.69
C VAL A 765 -27.08 42.17 16.80
N HIS A 766 -26.86 42.17 15.49
CA HIS A 766 -27.77 41.57 14.52
C HIS A 766 -27.78 40.03 14.54
N LEU A 767 -26.64 39.40 14.80
CA LEU A 767 -26.52 37.95 14.94
C LEU A 767 -27.13 37.49 16.27
N GLN A 768 -26.90 38.23 17.36
CA GLN A 768 -27.52 37.97 18.66
C GLN A 768 -29.05 38.05 18.59
N SER A 769 -29.59 39.05 17.88
CA SER A 769 -31.05 39.18 17.74
C SER A 769 -31.66 38.05 16.89
N ALA A 770 -30.86 37.28 16.15
CA ALA A 770 -31.29 36.11 15.40
C ALA A 770 -31.21 34.81 16.22
N GLY A 771 -30.84 34.89 17.50
CA GLY A 771 -30.79 33.74 18.41
C GLY A 771 -29.46 32.98 18.41
N LEU A 772 -28.42 33.48 17.73
CA LEU A 772 -27.11 32.83 17.71
C LEU A 772 -26.39 32.98 19.06
N SER A 773 -25.70 31.92 19.50
CA SER A 773 -25.01 31.90 20.79
C SER A 773 -23.82 32.86 20.83
N ALA A 774 -23.55 33.45 22.00
CA ALA A 774 -22.42 34.37 22.17
C ALA A 774 -21.06 33.71 21.86
N GLN A 775 -20.93 32.41 22.13
CA GLN A 775 -19.73 31.63 21.83
C GLN A 775 -19.51 31.51 20.32
N HIS A 776 -20.57 31.14 19.57
CA HIS A 776 -20.52 31.04 18.11
C HIS A 776 -20.18 32.38 17.46
N ILE A 777 -20.87 33.45 17.86
CA ILE A 777 -20.63 34.81 17.34
C ILE A 777 -19.18 35.25 17.60
N SER A 778 -18.63 34.93 18.78
CA SER A 778 -17.24 35.25 19.12
C SER A 778 -16.25 34.49 18.25
N ALA A 779 -16.55 33.24 17.87
CA ALA A 779 -15.72 32.45 16.97
C ALA A 779 -15.76 33.01 15.53
N VAL A 780 -16.94 33.22 14.96
CA VAL A 780 -17.09 33.67 13.56
C VAL A 780 -16.62 35.12 13.34
N LEU A 781 -16.71 35.98 14.36
CA LEU A 781 -16.18 37.35 14.35
C LEU A 781 -14.75 37.48 14.91
N ASN A 782 -14.02 36.37 15.10
CA ASN A 782 -12.64 36.44 15.62
C ASN A 782 -11.68 37.04 14.56
N PRO A 783 -11.06 38.20 14.82
CA PRO A 783 -10.14 38.84 13.87
C PRO A 783 -8.75 38.19 13.79
N ASN A 784 -8.40 37.33 14.76
CA ASN A 784 -7.08 36.69 14.83
C ASN A 784 -6.97 35.47 13.91
N ASP A 785 -8.10 34.84 13.60
CA ASP A 785 -8.14 33.71 12.68
C ASP A 785 -8.60 34.16 11.30
N LYS A 786 -7.65 34.52 10.43
CA LYS A 786 -7.91 35.06 9.09
C LYS A 786 -7.86 34.00 7.98
N GLN A 787 -7.48 32.77 8.33
CA GLN A 787 -7.14 31.72 7.38
C GLN A 787 -8.15 30.57 7.35
N ASP A 788 -9.01 30.45 8.36
CA ASP A 788 -10.04 29.41 8.41
C ASP A 788 -11.18 29.68 7.41
N VAL A 789 -11.33 28.77 6.44
CA VAL A 789 -12.39 28.80 5.41
C VAL A 789 -13.76 28.46 5.99
N LYS A 790 -13.82 27.56 6.99
CA LYS A 790 -15.07 27.18 7.64
C LYS A 790 -15.65 28.35 8.42
N LEU A 791 -14.85 29.08 9.19
CA LEU A 791 -15.32 30.28 9.89
C LEU A 791 -15.78 31.38 8.93
N ALA A 792 -15.17 31.47 7.74
CA ALA A 792 -15.64 32.37 6.69
C ALA A 792 -17.00 31.94 6.16
N PHE A 793 -17.17 30.65 5.86
CA PHE A 793 -18.44 30.09 5.44
C PHE A 793 -19.52 30.26 6.51
N ASP A 794 -19.25 29.87 7.75
CA ASP A 794 -20.20 29.94 8.86
C ASP A 794 -20.69 31.36 9.09
N LEU A 795 -19.80 32.37 9.06
CA LEU A 795 -20.24 33.77 9.17
C LEU A 795 -21.17 34.16 8.02
N LEU A 796 -20.77 33.87 6.77
CA LEU A 796 -21.56 34.26 5.59
C LEU A 796 -22.92 33.53 5.57
N LYS A 797 -22.94 32.28 6.02
CA LYS A 797 -24.15 31.49 6.25
C LYS A 797 -25.02 32.07 7.36
N ASP A 798 -24.44 32.49 8.48
CA ASP A 798 -25.25 33.13 9.52
C ASP A 798 -25.90 34.41 9.02
N LEU A 799 -25.20 35.16 8.15
CA LEU A 799 -25.73 36.38 7.54
C LEU A 799 -26.88 36.07 6.58
N TRP A 800 -26.76 35.06 5.71
CA TRP A 800 -27.81 34.68 4.75
C TRP A 800 -29.11 34.22 5.41
N SER A 801 -29.05 33.84 6.68
CA SER A 801 -30.17 33.29 7.44
C SER A 801 -30.85 34.36 8.27
N LEU A 802 -30.37 35.61 8.20
CA LEU A 802 -30.95 36.72 8.93
C LEU A 802 -32.33 37.07 8.36
N PRO A 803 -33.39 37.01 9.17
CA PRO A 803 -34.69 37.46 8.73
C PRO A 803 -34.69 38.99 8.51
N PRO A 804 -35.70 39.52 7.81
CA PRO A 804 -35.99 40.95 7.83
C PRO A 804 -36.07 41.50 9.26
N ALA A 805 -35.87 42.81 9.40
CA ALA A 805 -35.98 43.44 10.70
C ALA A 805 -37.39 43.21 11.29
N PRO A 806 -37.52 42.97 12.61
CA PRO A 806 -38.81 42.93 13.27
C PRO A 806 -39.63 44.20 12.96
N PRO A 807 -40.95 44.11 12.79
CA PRO A 807 -41.79 45.26 12.43
C PRO A 807 -41.73 46.41 13.46
N ASP A 808 -41.44 46.09 14.71
CA ASP A 808 -41.30 46.98 15.87
C ASP A 808 -39.85 47.46 16.10
N ALA A 809 -38.91 47.08 15.23
CA ALA A 809 -37.52 47.45 15.38
C ALA A 809 -37.32 48.97 15.23
N ARG A 810 -36.40 49.51 16.02
CA ARG A 810 -36.00 50.92 15.93
C ARG A 810 -35.52 51.24 14.49
N PRO A 811 -35.83 52.43 13.93
CA PRO A 811 -35.47 52.77 12.55
C PRO A 811 -33.99 52.56 12.21
N GLY A 812 -33.08 52.92 13.12
CA GLY A 812 -31.65 52.71 12.93
C GLY A 812 -31.24 51.22 12.89
N PHE A 813 -31.90 50.36 13.68
CA PHE A 813 -31.67 48.92 13.63
C PHE A 813 -32.24 48.32 12.33
N ALA A 814 -33.44 48.76 11.91
CA ALA A 814 -34.05 48.30 10.66
C ALA A 814 -33.18 48.67 9.44
N SER A 815 -32.67 49.91 9.40
CA SER A 815 -31.75 50.36 8.36
C SER A 815 -30.43 49.58 8.36
N ALA A 816 -29.84 49.33 9.55
CA ALA A 816 -28.64 48.52 9.67
C ALA A 816 -28.86 47.04 9.27
N ARG A 817 -30.02 46.46 9.61
CA ARG A 817 -30.41 45.12 9.19
C ARG A 817 -30.48 45.04 7.66
N GLU A 818 -31.10 46.02 7.02
CA GLU A 818 -31.24 46.03 5.56
C GLU A 818 -29.88 46.17 4.88
N ALA A 819 -29.00 47.03 5.39
CA ALA A 819 -27.62 47.13 4.91
C ALA A 819 -26.86 45.80 5.05
N VAL A 820 -27.02 45.09 6.17
CA VAL A 820 -26.45 43.75 6.38
C VAL A 820 -26.99 42.75 5.37
N ARG A 821 -28.30 42.77 5.07
CA ARG A 821 -28.92 41.88 4.07
C ARG A 821 -28.41 42.17 2.65
N ILE A 822 -28.20 43.43 2.29
CA ILE A 822 -27.59 43.77 0.98
C ILE A 822 -26.15 43.24 0.89
N ALA A 823 -25.34 43.42 1.94
CA ALA A 823 -23.98 42.87 1.98
C ALA A 823 -23.98 41.34 1.92
N GLU A 824 -24.91 40.71 2.64
CA GLU A 824 -25.15 39.28 2.60
C GLU A 824 -25.49 38.79 1.20
N SER A 825 -26.41 39.45 0.49
CA SER A 825 -26.84 39.02 -0.85
C SER A 825 -25.67 38.99 -1.83
N LEU A 826 -24.73 39.96 -1.74
CA LEU A 826 -23.47 39.91 -2.49
C LEU A 826 -22.69 38.62 -2.20
N PHE A 827 -22.48 38.29 -0.92
CA PHE A 827 -21.67 37.13 -0.54
C PHE A 827 -22.39 35.80 -0.79
N TYR A 828 -23.72 35.75 -0.67
CA TYR A 828 -24.54 34.61 -1.06
C TYR A 828 -24.34 34.28 -2.53
N HIS A 829 -24.58 35.25 -3.42
CA HIS A 829 -24.40 35.09 -4.86
C HIS A 829 -22.94 34.78 -5.26
N LEU A 830 -21.96 35.21 -4.45
CA LEU A 830 -20.55 34.93 -4.69
C LEU A 830 -20.13 33.50 -4.27
N LEU A 831 -20.65 33.01 -3.14
CA LEU A 831 -20.21 31.77 -2.50
C LEU A 831 -21.07 30.56 -2.88
N PHE A 832 -22.38 30.72 -2.91
CA PHE A 832 -23.34 29.65 -3.18
C PHE A 832 -23.04 28.84 -4.47
N PRO A 833 -22.64 29.44 -5.62
CA PRO A 833 -22.31 28.68 -6.83
C PRO A 833 -21.12 27.72 -6.68
N TYR A 834 -20.26 27.91 -5.67
CA TYR A 834 -19.11 27.03 -5.41
C TYR A 834 -19.40 25.93 -4.38
N VAL A 835 -20.50 26.03 -3.64
CA VAL A 835 -20.83 25.10 -2.54
C VAL A 835 -22.05 24.24 -2.85
N CYS A 836 -23.05 24.78 -3.57
CA CYS A 836 -24.24 24.04 -3.93
C CYS A 836 -23.98 23.15 -5.16
N VAL A 837 -24.08 21.84 -4.95
CA VAL A 837 -23.89 20.83 -6.02
C VAL A 837 -25.13 20.62 -6.88
N ASP A 838 -26.29 21.12 -6.44
CA ASP A 838 -27.56 20.96 -7.13
C ASP A 838 -27.78 22.01 -8.22
N LEU A 839 -26.98 23.08 -8.22
CA LEU A 839 -27.04 24.12 -9.25
C LEU A 839 -26.49 23.61 -10.58
N THR A 840 -27.22 23.90 -11.64
CA THR A 840 -26.71 23.81 -13.01
C THR A 840 -25.62 24.86 -13.23
N LEU A 841 -24.78 24.64 -14.25
CA LEU A 841 -23.74 25.60 -14.63
C LEU A 841 -24.34 26.97 -15.03
N SER A 842 -25.54 26.98 -15.63
CA SER A 842 -26.23 28.24 -15.97
C SER A 842 -26.59 29.02 -14.71
N GLU A 843 -27.23 28.37 -13.74
CA GLU A 843 -27.58 29.00 -12.46
C GLU A 843 -26.32 29.47 -11.71
N GLN A 844 -25.25 28.68 -11.73
CA GLN A 844 -23.98 29.09 -11.13
C GLN A 844 -23.47 30.41 -11.75
N LEU A 845 -23.51 30.55 -13.08
CA LEU A 845 -23.13 31.78 -13.76
C LEU A 845 -24.09 32.92 -13.47
N GLU A 846 -25.40 32.68 -13.39
CA GLU A 846 -26.40 33.70 -13.01
C GLU A 846 -26.12 34.26 -11.60
N HIS A 847 -25.79 33.38 -10.63
CA HIS A 847 -25.35 33.81 -9.31
C HIS A 847 -24.10 34.69 -9.38
N LEU A 848 -23.08 34.28 -10.13
CA LEU A 848 -21.86 35.08 -10.29
C LEU A 848 -22.12 36.42 -10.99
N SER A 849 -23.02 36.47 -11.98
CA SER A 849 -23.47 37.70 -12.60
C SER A 849 -24.14 38.63 -11.58
N ALA A 850 -25.06 38.11 -10.78
CA ALA A 850 -25.72 38.88 -9.73
C ALA A 850 -24.70 39.45 -8.73
N ALA A 851 -23.70 38.66 -8.33
CA ALA A 851 -22.61 39.11 -7.48
C ALA A 851 -21.80 40.24 -8.13
N ALA A 852 -21.44 40.13 -9.41
CA ALA A 852 -20.70 41.18 -10.13
C ALA A 852 -21.47 42.51 -10.21
N HIS A 853 -22.77 42.45 -10.50
CA HIS A 853 -23.61 43.64 -10.58
C HIS A 853 -23.81 44.31 -9.20
N LEU A 854 -24.08 43.52 -8.16
CA LEU A 854 -24.17 44.01 -6.79
C LEU A 854 -22.85 44.64 -6.35
N LEU A 855 -21.73 43.99 -6.66
CA LEU A 855 -20.40 44.48 -6.33
C LEU A 855 -20.11 45.83 -7.01
N LEU A 856 -20.47 45.98 -8.29
CA LEU A 856 -20.32 47.23 -9.03
C LEU A 856 -21.13 48.37 -8.39
N ILE A 857 -22.38 48.11 -8.02
CA ILE A 857 -23.25 49.11 -7.37
C ILE A 857 -22.66 49.53 -6.02
N LEU A 858 -22.28 48.56 -5.18
CA LEU A 858 -21.70 48.82 -3.87
C LEU A 858 -20.37 49.57 -3.95
N TYR A 859 -19.53 49.23 -4.91
CA TYR A 859 -18.26 49.92 -5.13
C TYR A 859 -18.47 51.33 -5.70
N ARG A 860 -19.50 51.57 -6.51
CA ARG A 860 -19.84 52.92 -6.98
C ARG A 860 -20.33 53.82 -5.85
N ASP A 861 -21.10 53.28 -4.90
CA ASP A 861 -21.62 54.02 -3.73
C ASP A 861 -20.52 54.31 -2.70
N GLY A 862 -19.85 53.27 -2.21
CA GLY A 862 -18.92 53.37 -1.09
C GLY A 862 -17.43 53.31 -1.46
N GLN A 863 -17.07 53.03 -2.72
CA GLN A 863 -15.70 52.81 -3.17
C GLN A 863 -14.93 51.86 -2.22
N LYS A 864 -13.72 52.27 -1.81
CA LYS A 864 -12.87 51.56 -0.84
C LYS A 864 -13.51 51.35 0.53
N ASP A 865 -14.52 52.16 0.89
CA ASP A 865 -15.25 52.03 2.16
C ASP A 865 -16.34 50.97 2.08
N ALA A 866 -16.84 50.64 0.89
CA ALA A 866 -17.64 49.42 0.69
C ALA A 866 -16.70 48.21 0.68
N ILE A 867 -15.87 48.11 -0.35
CA ILE A 867 -14.95 46.97 -0.54
C ILE A 867 -13.58 47.46 -0.99
N PRO A 868 -12.47 46.91 -0.45
CA PRO A 868 -11.13 47.31 -0.89
C PRO A 868 -10.93 47.06 -2.39
N THR A 869 -10.29 47.99 -3.10
CA THR A 869 -10.07 47.91 -4.55
C THR A 869 -9.42 46.60 -4.98
N LEU A 870 -8.44 46.09 -4.23
CA LEU A 870 -7.82 44.80 -4.52
C LEU A 870 -8.80 43.63 -4.43
N LEU A 871 -9.70 43.63 -3.45
CA LEU A 871 -10.71 42.59 -3.30
C LEU A 871 -11.78 42.71 -4.40
N TYR A 872 -12.16 43.94 -4.77
CA TYR A 872 -13.03 44.20 -5.91
C TYR A 872 -12.45 43.60 -7.20
N THR A 873 -11.19 43.94 -7.52
CA THR A 873 -10.50 43.42 -8.70
C THR A 873 -10.44 41.90 -8.68
N ASP A 874 -10.09 41.30 -7.54
CA ASP A 874 -9.96 39.85 -7.45
C ASP A 874 -11.29 39.12 -7.61
N ILE A 875 -12.40 39.65 -7.09
CA ILE A 875 -13.74 39.09 -7.32
C ILE A 875 -14.12 39.19 -8.80
N MET A 876 -13.89 40.35 -9.43
CA MET A 876 -14.24 40.54 -10.85
C MET A 876 -13.39 39.64 -11.77
N LEU A 877 -12.10 39.45 -11.47
CA LEU A 877 -11.24 38.51 -12.20
C LEU A 877 -11.73 37.07 -12.06
N MET A 878 -12.06 36.63 -10.85
CA MET A 878 -12.61 35.29 -10.60
C MET A 878 -13.90 35.05 -11.39
N ILE A 879 -14.83 36.00 -11.37
CA ILE A 879 -16.11 35.90 -12.10
C ILE A 879 -15.87 35.91 -13.62
N LYS A 880 -15.08 36.85 -14.13
CA LYS A 880 -14.70 36.93 -15.55
C LYS A 880 -14.09 35.62 -16.02
N ASN A 881 -13.13 35.07 -15.28
CA ASN A 881 -12.47 33.83 -15.64
C ASN A 881 -13.44 32.65 -15.75
N ALA A 882 -14.44 32.56 -14.87
CA ALA A 882 -15.47 31.53 -14.97
C ALA A 882 -16.23 31.60 -16.30
N TYR A 883 -16.68 32.80 -16.70
CA TYR A 883 -17.37 33.00 -17.99
C TYR A 883 -16.50 32.62 -19.19
N PHE A 884 -15.24 33.09 -19.21
CA PHE A 884 -14.31 32.80 -20.30
C PHE A 884 -13.97 31.31 -20.39
N CYS A 885 -13.71 30.64 -19.26
CA CYS A 885 -13.43 29.22 -19.26
C CYS A 885 -14.65 28.39 -19.72
N VAL A 886 -15.87 28.77 -19.33
CA VAL A 886 -17.10 28.11 -19.81
C VAL A 886 -17.31 28.36 -21.30
N ALA A 887 -17.06 29.57 -21.81
CA ALA A 887 -17.16 29.86 -23.24
C ALA A 887 -16.17 29.02 -24.06
N LYS A 888 -14.91 28.92 -23.61
CA LYS A 888 -13.90 28.03 -24.21
C LYS A 888 -14.36 26.58 -24.19
N ALA A 889 -14.85 26.09 -23.05
CA ALA A 889 -15.35 24.71 -22.93
C ALA A 889 -16.52 24.43 -23.89
N LYS A 890 -17.45 25.36 -24.04
CA LYS A 890 -18.58 25.23 -24.98
C LYS A 890 -18.14 25.13 -26.44
N ILE A 891 -17.04 25.78 -26.82
CA ILE A 891 -16.49 25.69 -28.18
C ILE A 891 -15.72 24.38 -28.38
N ASP A 892 -14.87 24.02 -27.42
CA ASP A 892 -13.90 22.92 -27.60
C ASP A 892 -14.48 21.53 -27.28
N ASP A 893 -15.39 21.41 -26.31
CA ASP A 893 -16.12 20.16 -25.98
C ASP A 893 -17.56 20.51 -25.55
N PRO A 894 -18.48 20.77 -26.51
CA PRO A 894 -19.86 21.20 -26.21
C PRO A 894 -20.65 20.24 -25.31
N ASP A 895 -20.35 18.93 -25.42
CA ASP A 895 -20.95 17.87 -24.60
C ASP A 895 -20.14 17.56 -23.32
N GLY A 896 -19.06 18.30 -23.11
CA GLY A 896 -18.15 18.18 -21.98
C GLY A 896 -18.80 18.62 -20.67
N LYS A 897 -18.30 18.09 -19.57
CA LYS A 897 -18.69 18.52 -18.23
C LYS A 897 -17.69 19.51 -17.68
N PHE A 898 -18.20 20.60 -17.11
CA PHE A 898 -17.39 21.66 -16.53
C PHE A 898 -17.74 21.84 -15.06
N TRP A 899 -16.72 21.91 -14.20
CA TRP A 899 -16.87 22.15 -12.78
C TRP A 899 -16.14 23.42 -12.39
N LEU A 900 -16.91 24.43 -12.03
CA LEU A 900 -16.42 25.75 -11.63
C LEU A 900 -15.46 25.70 -10.43
N ILE A 901 -15.65 24.74 -9.52
CA ILE A 901 -14.77 24.49 -8.36
C ILE A 901 -13.35 24.01 -8.73
N LEU A 902 -13.09 23.65 -9.98
CA LEU A 902 -11.75 23.22 -10.44
C LEU A 902 -10.87 24.38 -10.91
N LEU A 903 -11.45 25.57 -11.02
CA LEU A 903 -10.72 26.82 -11.17
C LEU A 903 -10.03 27.20 -9.86
N GLY A 904 -9.15 28.19 -9.89
CA GLY A 904 -8.36 28.61 -8.72
C GLY A 904 -7.14 27.74 -8.44
N THR A 905 -6.68 27.74 -7.19
CA THR A 905 -5.42 27.11 -6.76
C THR A 905 -5.58 26.05 -5.67
N ASP A 906 -6.80 25.73 -5.26
CA ASP A 906 -7.08 24.79 -4.16
C ASP A 906 -6.34 23.45 -4.26
N ARG A 907 -6.27 22.88 -5.48
CA ARG A 907 -5.54 21.61 -5.72
C ARG A 907 -4.05 21.70 -5.39
N LEU A 908 -3.46 22.88 -5.54
CA LEU A 908 -2.08 23.14 -5.18
C LEU A 908 -1.92 23.28 -3.66
N GLU A 909 -2.87 23.90 -2.97
CA GLU A 909 -2.92 23.96 -1.50
C GLU A 909 -3.10 22.56 -0.87
N GLU A 910 -3.97 21.73 -1.44
CA GLU A 910 -4.13 20.33 -1.03
C GLU A 910 -2.82 19.56 -1.15
N LEU A 911 -2.10 19.75 -2.26
CA LEU A 911 -0.76 19.19 -2.43
C LEU A 911 0.19 19.68 -1.34
N PHE A 912 0.20 20.97 -1.01
CA PHE A 912 1.02 21.49 0.09
C PHE A 912 0.67 20.85 1.45
N GLY A 913 -0.62 20.64 1.72
CA GLY A 913 -1.10 19.92 2.89
C GLY A 913 -0.57 18.48 2.95
N ILE A 914 -0.62 17.76 1.82
CA ILE A 914 -0.06 16.40 1.70
C ILE A 914 1.45 16.42 1.96
N LEU A 915 2.20 17.34 1.36
CA LEU A 915 3.66 17.41 1.50
C LEU A 915 4.09 17.68 2.95
N ARG A 916 3.34 18.51 3.68
CA ARG A 916 3.61 18.81 5.11
C ARG A 916 3.24 17.67 6.05
N THR A 917 2.28 16.83 5.67
CA THR A 917 1.80 15.70 6.50
C THR A 917 2.49 14.38 6.19
N MET A 918 3.10 14.26 5.01
CA MET A 918 3.80 13.04 4.53
C MET A 918 4.85 12.52 5.52
N ILE A 919 5.51 13.40 6.28
CA ILE A 919 6.47 13.05 7.31
C ILE A 919 6.02 13.72 8.61
N GLY A 920 5.22 13.03 9.43
CA GLY A 920 4.45 13.63 10.53
C GLY A 920 5.21 14.56 11.50
N ASN A 921 6.50 14.31 11.74
CA ASN A 921 7.34 15.14 12.62
C ASN A 921 8.14 16.23 11.89
N ASP A 922 8.17 16.22 10.55
CA ASP A 922 8.97 17.11 9.71
C ASP A 922 8.07 17.92 8.77
N ARG A 923 7.25 18.79 9.37
CA ARG A 923 6.24 19.60 8.68
C ARG A 923 6.84 20.73 7.86
N ASN A 924 8.01 21.23 8.26
CA ASN A 924 8.72 22.30 7.56
C ASN A 924 9.79 21.66 6.68
N LEU A 925 9.68 21.90 5.38
CA LEU A 925 10.53 21.29 4.36
C LEU A 925 11.50 22.32 3.79
N ASP A 926 12.77 21.93 3.57
CA ASP A 926 13.68 22.69 2.72
C ASP A 926 13.39 22.44 1.22
N VAL A 927 14.00 23.22 0.32
CA VAL A 927 13.73 23.13 -1.14
C VAL A 927 14.08 21.75 -1.71
N LEU A 928 15.11 21.06 -1.20
CA LEU A 928 15.44 19.72 -1.66
C LEU A 928 14.38 18.71 -1.21
N GLN A 929 13.96 18.78 0.05
CA GLN A 929 12.87 17.95 0.57
C GLN A 929 11.55 18.21 -0.15
N LEU A 930 11.26 19.45 -0.54
CA LEU A 930 10.09 19.79 -1.36
C LEU A 930 10.07 18.99 -2.66
N VAL A 931 11.19 19.00 -3.39
CA VAL A 931 11.35 18.29 -4.67
C VAL A 931 11.22 16.79 -4.49
N GLU A 932 11.88 16.22 -3.46
CA GLU A 932 11.84 14.78 -3.18
C GLU A 932 10.41 14.33 -2.83
N ARG A 933 9.70 15.09 -1.98
CA ARG A 933 8.32 14.78 -1.57
C ARG A 933 7.34 14.97 -2.73
N ILE A 934 7.49 16.03 -3.55
CA ILE A 934 6.67 16.25 -4.75
C ILE A 934 6.85 15.10 -5.73
N THR A 935 8.10 14.72 -6.02
CA THR A 935 8.41 13.57 -6.89
C THR A 935 7.75 12.28 -6.38
N GLY A 936 7.80 12.05 -5.08
CA GLY A 936 7.15 10.89 -4.46
C GLY A 936 5.62 10.93 -4.52
N SER A 937 5.01 12.11 -4.67
CA SER A 937 3.56 12.31 -4.80
C SER A 937 3.06 12.21 -6.24
N THR A 938 3.83 12.71 -7.22
CA THR A 938 3.52 12.60 -8.65
C THR A 938 3.58 11.15 -9.13
N ASP A 939 4.48 10.35 -8.54
CA ASP A 939 4.61 8.91 -8.73
C ASP A 939 3.34 8.12 -8.36
N LYS A 940 2.50 8.66 -7.49
CA LYS A 940 1.49 7.87 -6.79
C LYS A 940 0.06 8.12 -7.20
N GLY A 941 -0.18 9.07 -8.10
CA GLY A 941 -1.52 9.42 -8.57
C GLY A 941 -2.54 9.38 -7.43
N VAL A 942 -2.18 10.00 -6.28
CA VAL A 942 -2.93 9.85 -5.03
C VAL A 942 -4.36 10.24 -5.33
N PRO A 943 -5.33 9.31 -5.30
CA PRO A 943 -6.72 9.67 -5.38
C PRO A 943 -6.99 10.59 -4.20
N ALA A 944 -7.48 11.79 -4.46
CA ALA A 944 -7.98 12.67 -3.42
C ALA A 944 -9.02 11.88 -2.60
N PHE A 945 -8.62 11.42 -1.42
CA PHE A 945 -9.51 10.76 -0.48
C PHE A 945 -10.37 11.84 0.18
N LYS A 946 -11.34 12.36 -0.57
CA LYS A 946 -12.49 13.12 -0.05
C LYS A 946 -13.67 12.98 -0.99
N LYS A 947 -14.54 12.00 -0.69
CA LYS A 947 -16.02 12.09 -0.74
C LYS A 947 -16.59 10.72 -0.42
N ASN A 948 -16.83 10.50 0.87
CA ASN A 948 -17.85 9.63 1.46
C ASN A 948 -17.82 9.90 2.98
N ILE A 949 -18.15 11.15 3.33
CA ILE A 949 -18.84 11.54 4.56
C ILE A 949 -19.90 12.54 4.10
#